data_AF-A0A173ZX38-F1
#
_entry.id   AF-A0A173ZX38-F1
#
_cell.length_a   1.000
_cell.length_b   1.000
_cell.length_c   1.000
_cell.angle_alpha   90.00
_cell.angle_beta   90.00
_cell.angle_gamma   90.00
#
_symmetry.space_group_name_H-M   'P 1'
#
loop_
_entity.id
_entity.type
_entity.pdbx_description
1 polymer ?
#
loop_
_entity_poly.entity_id
_entity_poly.type
_entity_poly.pdbx_seq_one_letter_code
_entity_poly.pdbx_strand_id
1 'polypeptide(L)'
;MKRKNWSIFFIGMLAMCTIAGCSGNELNGSNEPEVYPGHPEDAVYMNVNIQLPVGGKNTRSSTDSDSDDDYGTSTDGTEVGKDYENKVNGVLIVLADASNNFIAAGEHNSLPVVREGIVNTTQKINKSALAAYYGNGTLGTGKDQVNLYVFCNPTMELKTIFEKSGADSEWIDEIATLEEEPDGSVKGAAVWGGNDHKAGFLMATASSKDIKKYIPKNFTDWDNFTNEKNAFDFSGKNTLSNGTEIGNIGNIHVERVVARFDFKDGSPSKDQTYVIAEKDDKPTLKVKLNKMALINMSKHFYYLRRVSDNGLADNVEICGTEYDSGQNWNFVVDTDAEQKNGAIDASYPFADYFNFCLGHQENNTWSIDETARDQWYTSLIKDVIDNQNEEDNDDEWNSDHTRNGYRIWRYVTENTIPGINNQENGISTGIVFKGKIQATTDAPQSLQDAINGATGDSDADAILYAYSNQLYVSWKEVRKAALDATANEEFKKAVFGTPKNTPSETVYSDDAGSPDYMWNIWYNEKDHKDAAALSAFKEVATNNEHQFTLYQSSRDENDGAGYYCYYFYWNRHNDNGNNGVMGPMEFAVVRNNVYKLSVVDINRLGHPRLSENDPDPVDPGTPDEKGDIYLKLSVEVLPWVVRINDIEF
;
A
#
# COMPACT_ATOMS: atom_id res chain seq x y z
N MET A 1 36.88 -42.80 9.27
CA MET A 1 36.60 -41.42 8.83
C MET A 1 36.16 -40.62 10.04
N LYS A 2 36.98 -39.67 10.50
CA LYS A 2 36.82 -38.96 11.76
C LYS A 2 35.92 -37.74 11.55
N ARG A 3 34.79 -37.72 12.26
CA ARG A 3 33.96 -36.54 12.53
C ARG A 3 34.69 -35.65 13.54
N LYS A 4 34.73 -34.34 13.29
CA LYS A 4 35.03 -33.30 14.28
C LYS A 4 34.07 -32.14 14.01
N ASN A 5 33.03 -32.02 14.83
CA ASN A 5 32.32 -30.76 15.03
C ASN A 5 32.73 -30.24 16.41
N TRP A 6 33.32 -29.06 16.44
CA TRP A 6 33.68 -28.35 17.66
C TRP A 6 32.57 -27.38 18.04
N SER A 7 32.28 -27.39 19.33
CA SER A 7 31.44 -26.50 20.11
C SER A 7 31.80 -25.02 19.90
N ILE A 8 30.81 -24.20 19.55
CA ILE A 8 30.90 -22.74 19.55
C ILE A 8 30.52 -22.26 20.96
N PHE A 9 31.51 -21.75 21.67
CA PHE A 9 31.32 -20.96 22.89
C PHE A 9 31.56 -19.48 22.53
N PHE A 10 30.68 -18.62 23.04
CA PHE A 10 30.76 -17.16 23.06
C PHE A 10 32.12 -16.64 23.56
N ILE A 11 32.63 -15.57 22.93
CA ILE A 11 33.30 -14.40 23.55
C ILE A 11 33.40 -13.33 22.45
N GLY A 12 32.92 -12.12 22.77
CA GLY A 12 32.91 -10.98 21.87
C GLY A 12 34.26 -10.29 21.72
N MET A 13 34.35 -9.46 20.68
CA MET A 13 35.33 -8.38 20.60
C MET A 13 34.83 -7.31 19.61
N LEU A 14 34.85 -6.06 20.06
CA LEU A 14 34.63 -4.84 19.30
C LEU A 14 35.33 -4.87 17.94
N ALA A 15 34.61 -4.49 16.88
CA ALA A 15 35.21 -4.00 15.66
C ALA A 15 35.15 -2.47 15.67
N MET A 16 36.20 -1.84 16.21
CA MET A 16 36.52 -0.45 15.86
C MET A 16 37.01 -0.44 14.41
N CYS A 17 36.21 0.10 13.48
CA CYS A 17 36.71 0.38 12.14
C CYS A 17 37.28 1.80 12.10
N THR A 18 38.56 1.81 11.80
CA THR A 18 39.50 2.90 11.59
C THR A 18 39.07 3.87 10.49
N ILE A 19 39.06 5.17 10.80
CA ILE A 19 39.08 6.24 9.80
C ILE A 19 40.49 6.25 9.18
N ALA A 20 40.59 5.96 7.88
CA ALA A 20 41.83 6.08 7.13
C ALA A 20 42.10 7.56 6.81
N GLY A 21 42.79 8.26 7.71
CA GLY A 21 43.42 9.54 7.43
C GLY A 21 44.78 9.32 6.75
N CYS A 22 44.94 9.80 5.52
CA CYS A 22 46.22 9.80 4.82
C CYS A 22 47.26 10.62 5.61
N SER A 23 48.33 9.98 6.05
CA SER A 23 49.51 10.63 6.59
C SER A 23 50.40 11.16 5.47
N GLY A 24 50.41 12.47 5.29
CA GLY A 24 51.48 13.20 4.61
C GLY A 24 52.22 14.03 5.66
N ASN A 25 53.39 13.58 6.07
CA ASN A 25 54.23 14.24 7.06
C ASN A 25 55.29 15.08 6.35
N GLU A 26 55.20 16.42 6.36
CA GLU A 26 56.37 17.30 6.30
C GLU A 26 56.16 18.62 7.08
N LEU A 27 57.22 19.02 7.77
CA LEU A 27 57.37 20.17 8.65
C LEU A 27 57.55 21.48 7.87
N ASN A 28 56.93 22.58 8.32
CA ASN A 28 57.60 23.86 8.60
C ASN A 28 56.60 24.88 9.19
N GLY A 29 57.03 25.58 10.23
CA GLY A 29 56.16 26.41 11.07
C GLY A 29 55.78 27.76 10.49
N SER A 30 54.60 28.25 10.90
CA SER A 30 54.39 29.58 11.49
C SER A 30 52.90 29.75 11.83
N ASN A 31 52.64 30.36 12.99
CA ASN A 31 51.36 30.79 13.59
C ASN A 31 50.08 30.62 12.76
N GLU A 32 49.26 29.64 13.13
CA GLU A 32 47.83 29.58 12.83
C GLU A 32 47.03 29.32 14.14
N PRO A 33 45.74 29.73 14.20
CA PRO A 33 44.92 29.63 15.41
C PRO A 33 44.77 28.18 15.85
N GLU A 34 44.72 27.94 17.16
CA GLU A 34 44.55 26.61 17.75
C GLU A 34 43.26 25.95 17.25
N VAL A 35 43.36 25.16 16.18
CA VAL A 35 42.38 24.13 15.84
C VAL A 35 42.54 23.07 16.91
N TYR A 36 41.60 23.02 17.87
CA TYR A 36 41.50 21.92 18.83
C TYR A 36 41.41 20.60 18.04
N PRO A 37 42.45 19.76 18.03
CA PRO A 37 42.36 18.44 17.42
C PRO A 37 41.65 17.58 18.46
N GLY A 38 40.32 17.48 18.37
CA GLY A 38 39.52 16.67 19.29
C GLY A 38 39.96 15.21 19.24
N HIS A 39 40.12 14.59 20.41
CA HIS A 39 40.30 13.14 20.46
C HIS A 39 38.99 12.47 19.99
N PRO A 40 39.04 11.32 19.29
CA PRO A 40 37.84 10.58 18.88
C PRO A 40 36.89 10.18 20.02
N GLU A 41 37.30 10.39 21.27
CA GLU A 41 36.53 10.09 22.49
C GLU A 41 35.78 11.31 23.07
N ASP A 42 36.03 12.53 22.57
CA ASP A 42 35.30 13.72 22.99
C ASP A 42 33.89 13.71 22.37
N ALA A 43 32.90 13.40 23.21
CA ALA A 43 31.51 13.28 22.81
C ALA A 43 30.59 14.03 23.77
N VAL A 44 29.44 14.41 23.23
CA VAL A 44 28.33 14.99 23.99
C VAL A 44 27.16 14.02 23.99
N TYR A 45 26.34 14.13 25.02
CA TYR A 45 25.17 13.30 25.20
C TYR A 45 23.94 14.17 25.04
N MET A 46 22.98 13.69 24.26
CA MET A 46 21.74 14.38 23.96
C MET A 46 20.57 13.46 24.25
N ASN A 47 19.57 13.95 24.97
CA ASN A 47 18.37 13.23 25.33
C ASN A 47 17.17 13.77 24.53
N VAL A 48 16.25 12.88 24.16
CA VAL A 48 15.01 13.24 23.49
C VAL A 48 13.86 12.36 23.99
N ASN A 49 12.68 12.95 24.13
CA ASN A 49 11.42 12.22 24.28
C ASN A 49 10.77 12.05 22.91
N ILE A 50 10.44 10.82 22.58
CA ILE A 50 9.83 10.43 21.31
C ILE A 50 8.43 9.96 21.62
N GLN A 51 7.44 10.54 20.95
CA GLN A 51 6.04 10.16 21.09
C GLN A 51 5.70 9.18 19.96
N LEU A 52 5.45 7.92 20.32
CA LEU A 52 4.89 6.94 19.40
C LEU A 52 3.44 7.32 19.05
N PRO A 53 2.88 6.81 17.94
CA PRO A 53 1.50 7.11 17.55
C PRO A 53 0.54 6.62 18.65
N VAL A 54 -0.24 7.52 19.25
CA VAL A 54 -1.20 7.20 20.32
C VAL A 54 -2.59 7.73 19.97
N GLY A 55 -3.65 7.06 20.43
CA GLY A 55 -5.03 7.47 20.14
C GLY A 55 -5.45 8.73 20.90
N GLY A 56 -6.11 9.66 20.20
CA GLY A 56 -6.70 10.88 20.77
C GLY A 56 -8.14 10.67 21.29
N LYS A 57 -8.54 11.43 22.32
CA LYS A 57 -9.93 11.46 22.82
C LYS A 57 -10.80 12.38 21.95
N ASN A 58 -11.36 11.85 20.86
CA ASN A 58 -12.54 12.32 20.08
C ASN A 58 -12.26 12.21 18.58
N THR A 59 -13.02 11.37 17.88
CA THR A 59 -12.73 10.92 16.52
C THR A 59 -14.06 10.79 15.73
N ARG A 60 -14.19 11.44 14.54
CA ARG A 60 -15.38 11.52 13.63
C ARG A 60 -14.97 11.76 12.15
N SER A 61 -15.77 11.43 11.11
CA SER A 61 -15.48 10.60 9.87
C SER A 61 -14.62 11.35 8.84
N SER A 62 -13.69 10.64 8.14
CA SER A 62 -12.54 11.11 7.31
C SER A 62 -11.26 11.52 8.06
N THR A 63 -10.16 11.79 7.34
CA THR A 63 -8.99 12.50 7.88
C THR A 63 -9.39 13.92 8.30
N ASP A 64 -10.14 14.04 9.41
CA ASP A 64 -10.68 15.30 9.98
C ASP A 64 -9.60 16.05 10.76
N SER A 65 -8.33 15.87 10.38
CA SER A 65 -7.27 16.77 10.84
C SER A 65 -7.58 18.15 10.29
N ASP A 66 -7.61 19.17 11.14
CA ASP A 66 -7.50 20.55 10.68
C ASP A 66 -6.06 20.81 10.22
N SER A 67 -5.85 21.85 9.43
CA SER A 67 -4.54 22.42 9.12
C SER A 67 -3.69 22.71 10.37
N ASP A 68 -4.35 22.91 11.52
CA ASP A 68 -3.72 23.15 12.81
C ASP A 68 -3.41 21.86 13.60
N ASP A 69 -3.79 20.66 13.13
CA ASP A 69 -3.54 19.41 13.84
C ASP A 69 -2.11 18.89 13.67
N ASP A 70 -1.63 18.22 14.71
CA ASP A 70 -0.24 17.74 14.83
C ASP A 70 -0.09 16.26 14.42
N TYR A 71 -1.22 15.57 14.17
CA TYR A 71 -1.29 14.14 13.84
C TYR A 71 -2.58 13.80 13.07
N GLY A 72 -2.53 12.84 12.16
CA GLY A 72 -3.71 12.37 11.43
C GLY A 72 -4.72 11.73 12.37
N THR A 73 -5.97 12.18 12.31
CA THR A 73 -7.07 11.62 13.10
C THR A 73 -8.00 10.83 12.18
N SER A 74 -8.58 9.75 12.72
CA SER A 74 -9.73 9.07 12.11
C SER A 74 -10.83 9.00 13.14
N THR A 75 -11.81 8.13 12.95
CA THR A 75 -13.23 8.39 13.20
C THR A 75 -13.98 7.12 13.49
N ASP A 76 -13.45 6.08 12.87
CA ASP A 76 -13.76 4.68 13.04
C ASP A 76 -12.98 4.15 14.27
N GLY A 77 -12.31 5.06 15.00
CA GLY A 77 -11.49 4.79 16.16
C GLY A 77 -10.01 4.79 15.79
N THR A 78 -9.25 4.02 16.55
CA THR A 78 -7.83 3.75 16.31
C THR A 78 -7.57 2.27 16.45
N GLU A 79 -6.50 1.80 15.83
CA GLU A 79 -6.10 0.40 15.86
C GLU A 79 -4.79 0.25 16.61
N VAL A 80 -4.81 -0.38 17.79
CA VAL A 80 -3.58 -0.67 18.54
C VAL A 80 -2.81 -1.78 17.85
N GLY A 81 -1.60 -1.44 17.39
CA GLY A 81 -0.69 -2.41 16.82
C GLY A 81 -0.27 -3.50 17.80
N LYS A 82 0.13 -4.65 17.26
CA LYS A 82 0.73 -5.76 17.99
C LYS A 82 2.03 -5.35 18.66
N ASP A 83 2.41 -6.07 19.72
CA ASP A 83 3.65 -5.80 20.47
C ASP A 83 4.90 -5.72 19.58
N TYR A 84 4.95 -6.56 18.55
CA TYR A 84 6.07 -6.58 17.61
C TYR A 84 6.07 -5.43 16.61
N GLU A 85 4.90 -4.87 16.30
CA GLU A 85 4.71 -3.68 15.46
C GLU A 85 5.09 -2.39 16.22
N ASN A 86 4.93 -2.41 17.55
CA ASN A 86 5.18 -1.27 18.44
C ASN A 86 6.61 -1.26 19.01
N LYS A 87 7.40 -2.31 18.73
CA LYS A 87 8.71 -2.51 19.32
C LYS A 87 9.73 -1.49 18.82
N VAL A 88 10.42 -0.82 19.72
CA VAL A 88 11.58 0.04 19.43
C VAL A 88 12.86 -0.64 19.92
N ASN A 89 13.80 -0.92 19.01
CA ASN A 89 15.08 -1.57 19.29
C ASN A 89 16.28 -0.62 19.17
N GLY A 90 16.12 0.48 18.47
CA GLY A 90 17.15 1.49 18.30
C GLY A 90 16.56 2.81 17.83
N VAL A 91 17.27 3.90 18.15
CA VAL A 91 16.87 5.26 17.76
C VAL A 91 18.06 5.96 17.15
N LEU A 92 17.85 6.54 15.97
CA LEU A 92 18.74 7.49 15.33
C LEU A 92 18.15 8.90 15.45
N ILE A 93 18.95 9.85 15.92
CA ILE A 93 18.63 11.28 15.83
C ILE A 93 19.53 11.93 14.78
N VAL A 94 18.96 12.90 14.05
CA VAL A 94 19.64 13.67 13.02
C VAL A 94 19.42 15.15 13.30
N LEU A 95 20.50 15.89 13.47
CA LEU A 95 20.51 17.34 13.58
C LEU A 95 20.80 17.94 12.21
N ALA A 96 19.98 18.92 11.83
CA ALA A 96 20.17 19.71 10.64
C ALA A 96 19.97 21.20 10.95
N ASP A 97 20.55 22.08 10.13
CA ASP A 97 20.32 23.52 10.28
C ASP A 97 18.90 23.91 9.86
N ALA A 98 18.55 25.19 9.97
CA ALA A 98 17.23 25.70 9.60
C ALA A 98 16.89 25.53 8.09
N SER A 99 17.86 25.20 7.25
CA SER A 99 17.71 24.89 5.82
C SER A 99 17.85 23.38 5.54
N ASN A 100 17.78 22.55 6.58
CA ASN A 100 17.94 21.10 6.53
C ASN A 100 19.33 20.60 6.09
N ASN A 101 20.36 21.44 6.10
CA ASN A 101 21.71 20.93 5.88
C ASN A 101 22.15 20.07 7.07
N PHE A 102 22.71 18.90 6.80
CA PHE A 102 23.15 17.97 7.83
C PHE A 102 24.21 18.59 8.76
N ILE A 103 24.03 18.41 10.07
CA ILE A 103 24.98 18.83 11.11
C ILE A 103 25.66 17.62 11.75
N ALA A 104 24.86 16.70 12.31
CA ALA A 104 25.37 15.53 13.02
C ALA A 104 24.26 14.50 13.21
N ALA A 105 24.63 13.24 13.37
CA ALA A 105 23.72 12.17 13.77
C ALA A 105 24.27 11.41 14.99
N GLY A 106 23.37 10.80 15.75
CA GLY A 106 23.70 9.97 16.89
C GLY A 106 22.74 8.78 16.98
N GLU A 107 23.29 7.60 17.25
CA GLU A 107 22.50 6.38 17.39
C GLU A 107 22.55 5.86 18.82
N HIS A 108 21.42 5.34 19.29
CA HIS A 108 21.32 4.55 20.51
C HIS A 108 20.74 3.17 20.19
N ASN A 109 21.58 2.13 20.36
CA ASN A 109 21.24 0.73 20.11
C ASN A 109 20.95 0.01 21.43
N SER A 110 19.82 0.30 22.06
CA SER A 110 19.29 -0.50 23.15
C SER A 110 17.77 -0.41 23.17
N LEU A 111 17.10 -1.41 23.77
CA LEU A 111 15.65 -1.42 23.98
C LEU A 111 15.29 -0.29 24.96
N PRO A 112 14.79 0.87 24.48
CA PRO A 112 14.41 1.91 25.40
C PRO A 112 13.11 1.50 26.10
N VAL A 113 12.92 1.99 27.33
CA VAL A 113 11.68 1.73 28.06
C VAL A 113 10.59 2.62 27.48
N VAL A 114 9.55 2.00 26.90
CA VAL A 114 8.33 2.70 26.47
C VAL A 114 7.42 2.89 27.70
N ARG A 115 7.00 4.13 27.98
CA ARG A 115 6.01 4.45 29.02
C ARG A 115 4.97 5.38 28.45
N GLU A 116 3.69 5.01 28.51
CA GLU A 116 2.59 5.84 27.99
C GLU A 116 2.80 6.26 26.52
N GLY A 117 3.35 5.36 25.69
CA GLY A 117 3.71 5.66 24.30
C GLY A 117 4.94 6.56 24.13
N ILE A 118 5.61 6.96 25.21
CA ILE A 118 6.83 7.78 25.17
C ILE A 118 8.07 6.90 25.28
N VAL A 119 9.02 7.15 24.39
CA VAL A 119 10.38 6.60 24.41
C VAL A 119 11.34 7.71 24.81
N ASN A 120 11.99 7.57 25.97
CA ASN A 120 13.11 8.43 26.35
C ASN A 120 14.43 7.73 25.99
N THR A 121 15.33 8.45 25.32
CA THR A 121 16.60 7.89 24.88
C THR A 121 17.70 8.94 24.87
N THR A 122 18.95 8.48 25.05
CA THR A 122 20.13 9.34 25.08
C THR A 122 21.14 8.88 24.03
N GLN A 123 21.43 9.76 23.08
CA GLN A 123 22.37 9.54 22.00
C GLN A 123 23.74 10.15 22.33
N LYS A 124 24.80 9.50 21.86
CA LYS A 124 26.16 10.00 21.91
C LYS A 124 26.54 10.59 20.55
N ILE A 125 26.87 11.87 20.51
CA ILE A 125 27.29 12.57 19.29
C ILE A 125 28.76 12.99 19.41
N ASN A 126 29.53 12.79 18.33
CA ASN A 126 30.92 13.21 18.27
C ASN A 126 31.03 14.74 18.28
N LYS A 127 31.82 15.29 19.20
CA LYS A 127 31.98 16.74 19.36
C LYS A 127 32.63 17.39 18.14
N SER A 128 33.41 16.63 17.37
CA SER A 128 34.04 17.09 16.12
C SER A 128 33.03 17.39 15.02
N ALA A 129 31.93 16.61 14.93
CA ALA A 129 30.86 16.87 13.97
C ALA A 129 30.18 18.21 14.27
N LEU A 130 29.90 18.48 15.55
CA LEU A 130 29.37 19.77 15.98
C LEU A 130 30.38 20.91 15.77
N ALA A 131 31.67 20.68 16.03
CA ALA A 131 32.70 21.72 15.85
C ALA A 131 32.70 22.29 14.43
N ALA A 132 32.50 21.44 13.41
CA ALA A 132 32.42 21.86 12.02
C ALA A 132 31.29 22.87 11.78
N TYR A 133 30.11 22.66 12.38
CA TYR A 133 28.98 23.59 12.29
C TYR A 133 29.24 24.92 13.02
N TYR A 134 29.92 24.88 14.17
CA TYR A 134 30.24 26.07 14.97
C TYR A 134 31.39 26.89 14.39
N GLY A 135 32.25 26.30 13.56
CA GLY A 135 33.37 26.98 12.90
C GLY A 135 34.30 27.68 13.89
N ASN A 136 34.16 29.00 14.03
CA ASN A 136 34.96 29.83 14.94
C ASN A 136 34.59 29.67 16.44
N GLY A 137 33.65 28.79 16.76
CA GLY A 137 33.25 28.45 18.12
C GLY A 137 32.00 29.17 18.64
N THR A 138 31.44 30.13 17.89
CA THR A 138 30.19 30.82 18.26
C THR A 138 29.26 30.92 17.06
N LEU A 139 28.03 30.44 17.22
CA LEU A 139 27.02 30.49 16.18
C LEU A 139 26.56 31.93 15.92
N GLY A 140 26.42 32.27 14.63
CA GLY A 140 25.81 33.51 14.20
C GLY A 140 24.33 33.60 14.57
N THR A 141 23.74 34.79 14.49
CA THR A 141 22.32 35.02 14.81
C THR A 141 21.40 34.04 14.09
N GLY A 142 20.57 33.31 14.84
CA GLY A 142 19.57 32.38 14.32
C GLY A 142 20.12 30.99 13.98
N LYS A 143 21.45 30.79 13.96
CA LYS A 143 22.07 29.48 13.70
C LYS A 143 21.99 28.52 14.88
N ASP A 144 21.62 29.02 16.06
CA ASP A 144 21.32 28.22 17.24
C ASP A 144 19.96 27.53 17.18
N GLN A 145 19.11 27.87 16.21
CA GLN A 145 17.91 27.11 15.87
C GLN A 145 18.25 26.03 14.85
N VAL A 146 17.86 24.79 15.15
CA VAL A 146 18.12 23.60 14.35
C VAL A 146 16.84 22.78 14.18
N ASN A 147 16.84 21.88 13.21
CA ASN A 147 15.82 20.86 13.04
C ASN A 147 16.35 19.52 13.59
N LEU A 148 15.55 18.87 14.43
CA LEU A 148 15.82 17.55 15.00
C LEU A 148 14.86 16.53 14.39
N TYR A 149 15.41 15.56 13.67
CA TYR A 149 14.69 14.43 13.11
C TYR A 149 15.03 13.16 13.87
N VAL A 150 14.07 12.26 13.95
CA VAL A 150 14.14 11.01 14.72
C VAL A 150 13.66 9.86 13.86
N PHE A 151 14.42 8.76 13.91
CA PHE A 151 14.04 7.49 13.31
C PHE A 151 14.12 6.38 14.36
N CYS A 152 13.02 5.66 14.56
CA CYS A 152 12.99 4.44 15.37
C CYS A 152 13.20 3.24 14.46
N ASN A 153 13.98 2.26 14.91
CA ASN A 153 14.39 1.10 14.12
C ASN A 153 14.97 1.46 12.74
N PRO A 154 15.94 2.41 12.65
CA PRO A 154 16.56 2.81 11.39
C PRO A 154 17.14 1.60 10.66
N THR A 155 16.88 1.50 9.35
CA THR A 155 17.49 0.45 8.51
C THR A 155 18.99 0.71 8.31
N MET A 156 19.72 -0.30 7.82
CA MET A 156 21.14 -0.13 7.53
C MET A 156 21.36 0.88 6.40
N GLU A 157 20.51 0.82 5.38
CA GLU A 157 20.50 1.73 4.23
C GLU A 157 20.33 3.19 4.70
N LEU A 158 19.37 3.43 5.61
CA LEU A 158 19.14 4.75 6.19
C LEU A 158 20.35 5.26 6.97
N LYS A 159 21.01 4.40 7.76
CA LYS A 159 22.21 4.78 8.53
C LYS A 159 23.36 5.19 7.60
N THR A 160 23.55 4.45 6.52
CA THR A 160 24.65 4.68 5.57
C THR A 160 24.53 6.02 4.83
N ILE A 161 23.34 6.61 4.71
CA ILE A 161 23.16 7.99 4.21
C ILE A 161 24.00 8.96 5.04
N PHE A 162 23.86 8.88 6.38
CA PHE A 162 24.53 9.78 7.31
C PHE A 162 26.01 9.44 7.57
N GLU A 163 26.49 8.29 7.11
CA GLU A 163 27.92 7.94 7.10
C GLU A 163 28.64 8.57 5.90
N LYS A 164 27.91 8.89 4.83
CA LYS A 164 28.45 9.40 3.55
C LYS A 164 28.21 10.90 3.33
N SER A 165 27.23 11.48 4.01
CA SER A 165 26.74 12.83 3.74
C SER A 165 27.77 13.92 4.07
N GLY A 166 27.96 14.84 3.12
CA GLY A 166 28.52 16.17 3.37
C GLY A 166 27.50 17.05 4.09
N ALA A 167 27.86 18.31 4.38
CA ALA A 167 26.96 19.28 5.00
C ALA A 167 25.94 19.86 3.98
N ASP A 168 25.15 18.99 3.34
CA ASP A 168 24.08 19.35 2.40
C ASP A 168 22.70 18.88 2.91
N SER A 169 21.66 19.32 2.22
CA SER A 169 20.26 19.00 2.53
C SER A 169 19.69 17.87 1.67
N GLU A 170 20.48 17.17 0.84
CA GLU A 170 19.93 16.14 -0.07
C GLU A 170 19.38 14.94 0.70
N TRP A 171 19.87 14.71 1.94
CA TRP A 171 19.45 13.60 2.79
C TRP A 171 17.93 13.59 3.11
N ILE A 172 17.24 14.75 3.10
CA ILE A 172 15.78 14.79 3.31
C ILE A 172 15.01 14.23 2.12
N ASP A 173 15.62 14.19 0.93
CA ASP A 173 15.09 13.65 -0.33
C ASP A 173 15.35 12.16 -0.52
N GLU A 174 16.02 11.52 0.44
CA GLU A 174 16.35 10.11 0.36
C GLU A 174 15.10 9.22 0.44
N ILE A 175 15.11 8.18 -0.39
CA ILE A 175 14.01 7.24 -0.57
C ILE A 175 14.40 5.87 -0.02
N ALA A 176 13.42 5.17 0.53
CA ALA A 176 13.51 3.74 0.78
C ALA A 176 13.01 2.98 -0.44
N THR A 177 13.61 1.81 -0.69
CA THR A 177 13.15 0.87 -1.72
C THR A 177 12.78 -0.46 -1.08
N LEU A 178 11.59 -0.96 -1.44
CA LEU A 178 11.12 -2.30 -1.11
C LEU A 178 10.71 -3.03 -2.38
N GLU A 179 11.43 -4.10 -2.69
CA GLU A 179 11.13 -4.98 -3.81
C GLU A 179 10.64 -6.31 -3.26
N GLU A 180 9.44 -6.71 -3.66
CA GLU A 180 8.84 -7.97 -3.24
C GLU A 180 8.36 -8.76 -4.45
N GLU A 181 8.73 -10.03 -4.48
CA GLU A 181 8.32 -10.99 -5.50
C GLU A 181 7.00 -11.68 -5.11
N PRO A 182 6.23 -12.22 -6.07
CA PRO A 182 4.93 -12.84 -5.81
C PRO A 182 4.96 -13.99 -4.79
N ASP A 183 6.13 -14.63 -4.60
CA ASP A 183 6.33 -15.71 -3.63
C ASP A 183 6.60 -15.22 -2.20
N GLY A 184 6.62 -13.90 -1.97
CA GLY A 184 6.90 -13.25 -0.68
C GLY A 184 8.39 -13.03 -0.39
N SER A 185 9.28 -13.33 -1.34
CA SER A 185 10.70 -12.96 -1.24
C SER A 185 10.83 -11.44 -1.32
N VAL A 186 11.47 -10.83 -0.31
CA VAL A 186 11.52 -9.38 -0.18
C VAL A 186 12.94 -8.87 0.06
N LYS A 187 13.28 -7.76 -0.60
CA LYS A 187 14.42 -6.89 -0.29
C LYS A 187 13.90 -5.58 0.31
N GLY A 188 14.57 -5.08 1.34
CA GLY A 188 14.14 -3.87 2.05
C GLY A 188 13.14 -4.13 3.20
N ALA A 189 12.84 -5.38 3.53
CA ALA A 189 11.90 -5.76 4.59
C ALA A 189 12.23 -5.21 6.00
N ALA A 190 13.43 -4.69 6.22
CA ALA A 190 13.80 -4.07 7.49
C ALA A 190 12.85 -2.94 7.90
N VAL A 191 12.21 -2.26 6.93
CA VAL A 191 11.25 -1.17 7.20
C VAL A 191 10.00 -1.65 7.94
N TRP A 192 9.62 -2.92 7.82
CA TRP A 192 8.46 -3.53 8.47
C TRP A 192 8.82 -4.70 9.40
N GLY A 193 9.99 -4.61 10.05
CA GLY A 193 10.41 -5.61 11.04
C GLY A 193 11.01 -6.89 10.47
N GLY A 194 11.52 -6.86 9.23
CA GLY A 194 12.14 -8.00 8.55
C GLY A 194 11.11 -8.99 7.99
N ASN A 195 11.59 -10.12 7.46
CA ASN A 195 10.74 -11.11 6.79
C ASN A 195 9.68 -11.75 7.70
N ASP A 196 9.94 -11.80 9.00
CA ASP A 196 8.98 -12.32 9.99
C ASP A 196 8.11 -11.21 10.64
N HIS A 197 8.36 -9.94 10.27
CA HIS A 197 7.74 -8.75 10.85
C HIS A 197 7.95 -8.57 12.36
N LYS A 198 8.97 -9.20 12.97
CA LYS A 198 9.18 -9.20 14.44
C LYS A 198 10.30 -8.28 14.94
N ALA A 199 11.08 -7.68 14.04
CA ALA A 199 12.26 -6.87 14.39
C ALA A 199 11.94 -5.40 14.73
N GLY A 200 10.67 -5.02 14.87
CA GLY A 200 10.24 -3.64 15.07
C GLY A 200 10.21 -2.86 13.75
N PHE A 201 9.22 -1.98 13.61
CA PHE A 201 8.95 -1.26 12.37
C PHE A 201 9.75 0.04 12.31
N LEU A 202 10.24 0.41 11.13
CA LEU A 202 10.83 1.72 10.93
C LEU A 202 9.75 2.78 11.16
N MET A 203 10.04 3.71 12.06
CA MET A 203 9.24 4.91 12.25
C MET A 203 10.10 6.15 12.01
N ALA A 204 9.50 7.19 11.46
CA ALA A 204 10.16 8.45 11.16
C ALA A 204 9.37 9.61 11.76
N THR A 205 10.02 10.77 11.92
CA THR A 205 9.36 11.99 12.40
C THR A 205 8.09 12.30 11.61
N ALA A 206 6.99 12.52 12.33
CA ALA A 206 5.65 12.64 11.77
C ALA A 206 5.12 14.08 11.69
N SER A 207 5.74 15.03 12.41
CA SER A 207 5.24 16.40 12.51
C SER A 207 6.35 17.45 12.35
N SER A 208 6.16 18.38 11.42
CA SER A 208 7.02 19.53 11.17
C SER A 208 7.05 20.54 12.33
N LYS A 209 6.04 20.51 13.21
CA LYS A 209 5.92 21.39 14.37
C LYS A 209 6.86 20.97 15.51
N ASP A 210 7.24 19.70 15.55
CA ASP A 210 8.08 19.15 16.61
C ASP A 210 9.57 19.40 16.41
N ILE A 211 10.02 19.54 15.16
CA ILE A 211 11.46 19.43 14.82
C ILE A 211 12.28 20.66 15.21
N LYS A 212 11.67 21.84 15.35
CA LYS A 212 12.41 23.08 15.62
C LYS A 212 12.90 23.10 17.06
N LYS A 213 14.21 23.00 17.26
CA LYS A 213 14.87 23.01 18.58
C LYS A 213 15.96 24.08 18.64
N TYR A 214 16.41 24.38 19.85
CA TYR A 214 17.53 25.27 20.10
C TYR A 214 18.71 24.52 20.72
N ILE A 215 19.92 24.88 20.28
CA ILE A 215 21.21 24.37 20.80
C ILE A 215 22.04 25.52 21.41
N PRO A 216 23.11 25.24 22.18
CA PRO A 216 23.95 26.29 22.76
C PRO A 216 24.57 27.21 21.71
N LYS A 217 24.73 28.50 22.02
CA LYS A 217 25.35 29.45 21.08
C LYS A 217 26.86 29.30 20.97
N ASN A 218 27.53 28.92 22.04
CA ASN A 218 28.98 28.74 22.06
C ASN A 218 29.31 27.25 22.09
N PHE A 219 30.31 26.85 21.31
CA PHE A 219 30.73 25.46 21.22
C PHE A 219 31.22 24.91 22.57
N THR A 220 31.83 25.76 23.41
CA THR A 220 32.29 25.40 24.75
C THR A 220 31.16 25.06 25.72
N ASP A 221 29.94 25.55 25.46
CA ASP A 221 28.79 25.25 26.33
C ASP A 221 28.38 23.77 26.27
N TRP A 222 28.81 23.05 25.24
CA TRP A 222 28.69 21.59 25.13
C TRP A 222 29.49 20.82 26.19
N ASP A 223 30.50 21.43 26.82
CA ASP A 223 31.26 20.79 27.90
C ASP A 223 30.40 20.49 29.13
N ASN A 224 29.25 21.16 29.26
CA ASN A 224 28.26 20.84 30.27
C ASN A 224 27.64 19.44 30.03
N PHE A 225 27.60 18.93 28.80
CA PHE A 225 26.80 17.76 28.43
C PHE A 225 27.61 16.53 28.02
N THR A 226 28.70 16.25 28.76
CA THR A 226 29.72 15.22 28.42
C THR A 226 29.48 13.83 29.03
N ASN A 227 28.34 13.59 29.67
CA ASN A 227 27.94 12.27 30.16
C ASN A 227 26.40 12.10 30.16
N GLU A 228 25.93 10.84 30.15
CA GLU A 228 24.50 10.51 30.06
C GLU A 228 23.62 11.13 31.15
N LYS A 229 24.14 11.31 32.38
CA LYS A 229 23.36 11.86 33.50
C LYS A 229 23.11 13.36 33.36
N ASN A 230 23.88 14.03 32.51
CA ASN A 230 23.75 15.44 32.23
C ASN A 230 23.67 15.64 30.71
N ALA A 231 22.85 14.84 30.02
CA ALA A 231 22.64 14.99 28.59
C ALA A 231 21.87 16.28 28.28
N PHE A 232 22.12 16.88 27.12
CA PHE A 232 21.35 18.01 26.61
C PHE A 232 19.94 17.54 26.21
N ASP A 233 18.90 18.10 26.81
CA ASP A 233 17.52 17.67 26.64
C ASP A 233 16.82 18.44 25.50
N PHE A 234 16.48 17.74 24.42
CA PHE A 234 15.70 18.27 23.29
C PHE A 234 14.19 18.31 23.52
N SER A 235 13.72 17.80 24.66
CA SER A 235 12.31 17.80 25.05
C SER A 235 12.08 18.55 26.37
N GLY A 236 13.09 19.24 26.88
CA GLY A 236 13.04 19.94 28.15
C GLY A 236 13.97 21.14 28.26
N LYS A 237 14.17 21.60 29.50
CA LYS A 237 14.96 22.78 29.82
C LYS A 237 16.40 22.42 30.12
N ASN A 238 17.33 23.16 29.52
CA ASN A 238 18.76 23.07 29.76
C ASN A 238 19.25 24.34 30.43
N THR A 239 20.03 24.20 31.51
CA THR A 239 20.69 25.34 32.16
C THR A 239 22.19 25.24 31.96
N LEU A 240 22.76 26.22 31.27
CA LEU A 240 24.21 26.31 31.07
C LEU A 240 24.91 26.77 32.35
N SER A 241 26.22 26.51 32.46
CA SER A 241 27.01 26.92 33.64
C SER A 241 27.01 28.43 33.92
N ASN A 242 26.73 29.26 32.91
CA ASN A 242 26.58 30.72 33.04
C ASN A 242 25.16 31.17 33.45
N GLY A 243 24.24 30.24 33.70
CA GLY A 243 22.85 30.50 34.06
C GLY A 243 21.90 30.76 32.89
N THR A 244 22.38 30.69 31.64
CA THR A 244 21.52 30.80 30.45
C THR A 244 20.62 29.57 30.35
N GLU A 245 19.32 29.78 30.20
CA GLU A 245 18.35 28.71 29.96
C GLU A 245 18.08 28.54 28.46
N ILE A 246 18.08 27.30 28.01
CA ILE A 246 17.63 26.90 26.67
C ILE A 246 16.45 25.95 26.88
N GLY A 247 15.25 26.42 26.56
CA GLY A 247 14.03 25.64 26.68
C GLY A 247 13.65 25.02 25.35
N ASN A 248 13.72 23.70 25.27
CA ASN A 248 13.03 22.95 24.24
C ASN A 248 11.69 22.44 24.83
N ILE A 249 10.63 22.48 24.04
CA ILE A 249 9.28 22.05 24.46
C ILE A 249 8.84 20.93 23.54
N GLY A 250 8.14 19.95 24.10
CA GLY A 250 7.46 18.90 23.34
C GLY A 250 8.33 17.70 22.97
N ASN A 251 7.65 16.58 22.79
CA ASN A 251 8.22 15.34 22.28
C ASN A 251 8.40 15.46 20.76
N ILE A 252 9.15 14.54 20.16
CA ILE A 252 9.15 14.35 18.70
C ILE A 252 8.17 13.22 18.37
N HIS A 253 7.08 13.52 17.67
CA HIS A 253 6.16 12.50 17.19
C HIS A 253 6.78 11.72 16.04
N VAL A 254 6.56 10.40 16.04
CA VAL A 254 7.00 9.50 14.99
C VAL A 254 5.86 8.61 14.52
N GLU A 255 5.93 8.17 13.27
CA GLU A 255 4.95 7.28 12.64
C GLU A 255 5.62 6.18 11.84
N ARG A 256 4.96 5.02 11.72
CA ARG A 256 5.47 3.94 10.86
C ARG A 256 5.48 4.39 9.41
N VAL A 257 6.49 3.97 8.66
CA VAL A 257 6.64 4.34 7.24
C VAL A 257 5.85 3.45 6.27
N VAL A 258 5.09 2.50 6.80
CA VAL A 258 4.27 1.53 6.05
C VAL A 258 2.84 1.54 6.59
N ALA A 259 1.91 0.99 5.81
CA ALA A 259 0.53 0.75 6.20
C ALA A 259 0.25 -0.76 6.36
N ARG A 260 -0.94 -1.10 6.87
CA ARG A 260 -1.37 -2.48 7.11
C ARG A 260 -2.75 -2.73 6.51
N PHE A 261 -2.91 -3.86 5.82
CA PHE A 261 -4.19 -4.34 5.33
C PHE A 261 -4.64 -5.54 6.17
N ASP A 262 -5.85 -5.46 6.69
CA ASP A 262 -6.51 -6.55 7.41
C ASP A 262 -7.73 -7.01 6.63
N PHE A 263 -8.03 -8.30 6.69
CA PHE A 263 -9.15 -8.87 5.96
C PHE A 263 -10.05 -9.72 6.86
N LYS A 264 -11.35 -9.66 6.60
CA LYS A 264 -12.34 -10.61 7.15
C LYS A 264 -13.36 -11.04 6.09
N ASP A 265 -13.92 -12.22 6.30
CA ASP A 265 -15.06 -12.69 5.50
C ASP A 265 -16.35 -11.93 5.86
N GLY A 266 -16.78 -11.09 4.93
CA GLY A 266 -18.02 -10.33 5.02
C GLY A 266 -19.23 -11.04 4.41
N SER A 267 -19.05 -12.21 3.77
CA SER A 267 -20.15 -12.92 3.12
C SER A 267 -21.32 -13.20 4.08
N PRO A 268 -22.57 -13.16 3.60
CA PRO A 268 -23.74 -13.46 4.42
C PRO A 268 -23.70 -14.86 5.06
N SER A 269 -23.14 -15.85 4.35
CA SER A 269 -23.04 -17.24 4.79
C SER A 269 -21.76 -17.56 5.57
N LYS A 270 -20.82 -16.62 5.71
CA LYS A 270 -19.52 -16.83 6.39
C LYS A 270 -18.71 -17.99 5.83
N ASP A 271 -18.82 -18.19 4.52
CA ASP A 271 -18.12 -19.22 3.75
C ASP A 271 -17.61 -18.69 2.40
N GLN A 272 -17.44 -17.36 2.32
CA GLN A 272 -16.97 -16.62 1.15
C GLN A 272 -17.88 -16.74 -0.09
N THR A 273 -19.14 -17.12 0.09
CA THR A 273 -20.11 -17.33 -1.00
C THR A 273 -21.13 -16.20 -1.10
N TYR A 274 -21.39 -15.75 -2.32
CA TYR A 274 -22.31 -14.65 -2.65
C TYR A 274 -23.32 -15.12 -3.69
N VAL A 275 -24.59 -14.72 -3.54
CA VAL A 275 -25.66 -15.03 -4.50
C VAL A 275 -25.67 -13.97 -5.58
N ILE A 276 -25.58 -14.40 -6.84
CA ILE A 276 -25.47 -13.50 -8.00
C ILE A 276 -26.77 -13.41 -8.79
N ALA A 277 -27.57 -14.48 -8.81
CA ALA A 277 -28.83 -14.51 -9.52
C ALA A 277 -29.84 -15.38 -8.78
N GLU A 278 -31.11 -14.94 -8.80
CA GLU A 278 -32.23 -15.63 -8.18
C GLU A 278 -33.39 -15.78 -9.16
N LYS A 279 -34.20 -16.81 -8.96
CA LYS A 279 -35.47 -17.02 -9.64
C LYS A 279 -36.50 -17.49 -8.63
N ASP A 280 -37.66 -16.82 -8.57
CA ASP A 280 -38.73 -17.13 -7.62
C ASP A 280 -38.21 -17.17 -6.16
N ASP A 281 -37.40 -16.17 -5.77
CA ASP A 281 -36.73 -16.03 -4.46
C ASP A 281 -35.78 -17.20 -4.10
N LYS A 282 -35.30 -17.92 -5.11
CA LYS A 282 -34.32 -19.00 -4.94
C LYS A 282 -33.01 -18.69 -5.67
N PRO A 283 -31.86 -18.75 -4.98
CA PRO A 283 -30.56 -18.64 -5.62
C PRO A 283 -30.40 -19.66 -6.76
N THR A 284 -30.03 -19.19 -7.94
CA THR A 284 -29.71 -20.01 -9.12
C THR A 284 -28.21 -19.99 -9.41
N LEU A 285 -27.55 -18.87 -9.12
CA LEU A 285 -26.12 -18.68 -9.35
C LEU A 285 -25.46 -18.11 -8.10
N LYS A 286 -24.28 -18.64 -7.79
CA LYS A 286 -23.42 -18.17 -6.71
C LYS A 286 -22.00 -17.98 -7.21
N VAL A 287 -21.24 -17.15 -6.52
CA VAL A 287 -19.79 -17.06 -6.66
C VAL A 287 -19.16 -17.27 -5.30
N LYS A 288 -18.14 -18.13 -5.25
CA LYS A 288 -17.30 -18.31 -4.07
C LYS A 288 -15.95 -17.65 -4.28
N LEU A 289 -15.60 -16.67 -3.45
CA LEU A 289 -14.28 -16.05 -3.47
C LEU A 289 -13.27 -16.97 -2.77
N ASN A 290 -12.16 -17.27 -3.44
CA ASN A 290 -11.17 -18.24 -2.94
C ASN A 290 -9.76 -17.64 -2.78
N LYS A 291 -9.40 -16.71 -3.65
CA LYS A 291 -8.10 -16.02 -3.63
C LYS A 291 -8.30 -14.52 -3.64
N MET A 292 -7.38 -13.81 -3.00
CA MET A 292 -7.23 -12.36 -3.12
C MET A 292 -5.77 -12.04 -3.39
N ALA A 293 -5.53 -11.02 -4.21
CA ALA A 293 -4.19 -10.64 -4.62
C ALA A 293 -3.96 -9.14 -4.48
N LEU A 294 -2.79 -8.73 -3.97
CA LEU A 294 -2.39 -7.33 -3.93
C LEU A 294 -1.79 -6.94 -5.28
N ILE A 295 -2.13 -5.75 -5.76
CA ILE A 295 -1.59 -5.16 -6.98
C ILE A 295 -1.11 -3.72 -6.74
N ASN A 296 -0.16 -3.28 -7.58
CA ASN A 296 0.36 -1.91 -7.65
C ASN A 296 0.90 -1.36 -6.31
N MET A 297 1.60 -2.17 -5.53
CA MET A 297 2.25 -1.69 -4.30
C MET A 297 3.51 -0.92 -4.67
N SER A 298 3.65 0.35 -4.26
CA SER A 298 4.82 1.16 -4.61
C SER A 298 6.13 0.52 -4.16
N LYS A 299 7.16 0.60 -5.00
CA LYS A 299 8.53 0.17 -4.64
C LYS A 299 9.25 1.21 -3.80
N HIS A 300 8.88 2.47 -3.94
CA HIS A 300 9.65 3.60 -3.45
C HIS A 300 8.78 4.49 -2.56
N PHE A 301 9.34 4.95 -1.45
CA PHE A 301 8.69 5.93 -0.59
C PHE A 301 9.76 6.80 0.10
N TYR A 302 9.41 8.04 0.44
CA TYR A 302 10.30 8.91 1.21
C TYR A 302 10.40 8.45 2.66
N TYR A 303 11.61 8.49 3.24
CA TYR A 303 11.78 8.20 4.67
C TYR A 303 10.98 9.15 5.56
N LEU A 304 10.94 10.44 5.20
CA LEU A 304 10.13 11.46 5.85
C LEU A 304 8.90 11.76 5.00
N ARG A 305 7.70 11.77 5.62
CA ARG A 305 6.47 12.13 4.92
C ARG A 305 6.56 13.54 4.34
N ARG A 306 5.90 13.74 3.21
CA ARG A 306 5.81 15.00 2.49
C ARG A 306 4.37 15.31 2.20
N VAL A 307 3.99 16.58 2.32
CA VAL A 307 2.67 17.04 1.88
C VAL A 307 2.78 18.28 1.01
N SER A 308 1.85 18.43 0.07
CA SER A 308 1.68 19.63 -0.75
C SER A 308 0.22 19.80 -1.16
N ASP A 309 -0.13 20.98 -1.67
CA ASP A 309 -1.52 21.31 -2.05
C ASP A 309 -2.07 20.43 -3.19
N ASN A 310 -1.19 19.85 -4.01
CA ASN A 310 -1.57 19.12 -5.24
C ASN A 310 -0.95 17.72 -5.35
N GLY A 311 -0.15 17.30 -4.37
CA GLY A 311 0.53 16.00 -4.36
C GLY A 311 1.79 15.96 -5.24
N LEU A 312 2.21 17.08 -5.81
CA LEU A 312 3.48 17.22 -6.53
C LEU A 312 4.57 17.78 -5.60
N ALA A 313 5.83 17.70 -6.04
CA ALA A 313 6.99 18.15 -5.28
C ALA A 313 7.17 19.69 -5.23
N ASP A 314 6.09 20.46 -5.42
CA ASP A 314 6.08 21.92 -5.35
C ASP A 314 5.73 22.41 -3.94
N ASN A 315 6.56 23.27 -3.36
CA ASN A 315 6.35 23.87 -2.02
C ASN A 315 6.06 22.84 -0.92
N VAL A 316 6.76 21.70 -0.97
CA VAL A 316 6.55 20.59 -0.04
C VAL A 316 6.86 20.98 1.41
N GLU A 317 5.98 20.57 2.32
CA GLU A 317 6.27 20.54 3.75
C GLU A 317 6.79 19.15 4.15
N ILE A 318 8.05 19.11 4.60
CA ILE A 318 8.68 17.90 5.15
C ILE A 318 8.12 17.63 6.54
N CYS A 319 7.73 16.37 6.79
CA CYS A 319 7.00 15.93 7.98
C CYS A 319 5.66 16.67 8.18
N GLY A 320 5.06 17.22 7.13
CA GLY A 320 3.72 17.81 7.24
C GLY A 320 2.66 16.74 7.45
N THR A 321 1.52 17.16 8.01
CA THR A 321 0.38 16.28 8.33
C THR A 321 -0.63 16.32 7.18
N GLU A 322 -1.18 15.16 6.82
CA GLU A 322 -2.33 15.09 5.91
C GLU A 322 -3.59 15.68 6.58
N TYR A 323 -4.36 16.47 5.84
CA TYR A 323 -5.65 16.99 6.30
C TYR A 323 -6.70 16.98 5.19
N ASP A 324 -7.97 16.73 5.56
CA ASP A 324 -9.13 16.93 4.69
C ASP A 324 -10.35 17.39 5.52
N SER A 325 -10.65 18.69 5.42
CA SER A 325 -11.81 19.32 6.07
C SER A 325 -13.08 19.31 5.21
N GLY A 326 -13.05 18.66 4.05
CA GLY A 326 -14.08 18.70 3.00
C GLY A 326 -14.17 20.03 2.23
N GLN A 327 -13.47 21.08 2.68
CA GLN A 327 -13.33 22.37 1.98
C GLN A 327 -11.90 22.67 1.58
N ASN A 328 -10.96 22.30 2.44
CA ASN A 328 -9.52 22.38 2.21
C ASN A 328 -8.91 21.02 2.52
N TRP A 329 -7.98 20.61 1.68
CA TRP A 329 -7.21 19.39 1.82
C TRP A 329 -5.78 19.63 1.31
N ASN A 330 -4.87 18.73 1.68
CA ASN A 330 -3.58 18.57 1.02
C ASN A 330 -3.43 17.13 0.53
N PHE A 331 -2.28 16.81 -0.05
CA PHE A 331 -1.95 15.49 -0.55
C PHE A 331 -0.61 15.06 0.03
N VAL A 332 -0.51 13.79 0.40
CA VAL A 332 0.79 13.16 0.60
C VAL A 332 1.49 13.05 -0.75
N VAL A 333 2.79 13.39 -0.79
CA VAL A 333 3.58 13.42 -2.02
C VAL A 333 4.36 12.11 -2.15
N ASP A 334 4.06 11.36 -3.21
CA ASP A 334 4.81 10.16 -3.56
C ASP A 334 6.11 10.47 -4.30
N THR A 335 7.02 9.49 -4.32
CA THR A 335 8.33 9.56 -4.99
C THR A 335 8.25 9.65 -6.51
N ASP A 336 7.17 9.16 -7.09
CA ASP A 336 6.89 9.13 -8.53
C ASP A 336 5.70 10.01 -8.92
N ALA A 337 5.33 11.00 -8.08
CA ALA A 337 4.19 11.87 -8.31
C ALA A 337 4.23 12.56 -9.69
N GLU A 338 5.38 13.08 -10.14
CA GLU A 338 5.50 13.68 -11.48
C GLU A 338 5.17 12.68 -12.60
N GLN A 339 5.58 11.42 -12.44
CA GLN A 339 5.34 10.37 -13.43
C GLN A 339 3.86 9.97 -13.44
N LYS A 340 3.23 9.86 -12.26
CA LYS A 340 1.79 9.59 -12.10
C LYS A 340 0.88 10.71 -12.62
N ASN A 341 1.39 11.93 -12.73
CA ASN A 341 0.67 13.07 -13.32
C ASN A 341 0.69 13.06 -14.87
N GLY A 342 1.32 12.06 -15.48
CA GLY A 342 1.33 11.82 -16.92
C GLY A 342 0.18 10.92 -17.39
N ALA A 343 0.25 10.48 -18.66
CA ALA A 343 -0.70 9.52 -19.20
C ALA A 343 -0.40 8.10 -18.66
N ILE A 344 -1.43 7.42 -18.16
CA ILE A 344 -1.32 6.04 -17.68
C ILE A 344 -1.84 5.10 -18.76
N ASP A 345 -0.93 4.70 -19.65
CA ASP A 345 -1.23 3.81 -20.77
C ASP A 345 -0.16 2.71 -20.93
N ALA A 346 -0.23 1.96 -22.03
CA ALA A 346 0.72 0.89 -22.33
C ALA A 346 2.18 1.34 -22.55
N SER A 347 2.50 2.64 -22.44
CA SER A 347 3.86 3.17 -22.43
C SER A 347 4.37 3.54 -21.04
N TYR A 348 3.51 3.56 -20.02
CA TYR A 348 3.90 3.85 -18.64
C TYR A 348 4.83 2.74 -18.11
N PRO A 349 5.96 3.06 -17.45
CA PRO A 349 6.93 2.08 -16.98
C PRO A 349 6.51 1.45 -15.63
N PHE A 350 5.40 0.70 -15.60
CA PHE A 350 4.82 0.20 -14.34
C PHE A 350 5.81 -0.59 -13.48
N ALA A 351 6.61 -1.46 -14.10
CA ALA A 351 7.54 -2.33 -13.40
C ALA A 351 8.70 -1.59 -12.71
N ASP A 352 8.98 -0.34 -13.08
CA ASP A 352 10.00 0.47 -12.42
C ASP A 352 9.49 1.00 -11.07
N TYR A 353 8.18 1.22 -10.94
CA TYR A 353 7.57 1.88 -9.79
C TYR A 353 6.77 0.96 -8.86
N PHE A 354 6.22 -0.15 -9.39
CA PHE A 354 5.30 -1.00 -8.62
C PHE A 354 5.78 -2.44 -8.49
N ASN A 355 5.65 -2.97 -7.28
CA ASN A 355 5.53 -4.39 -7.06
C ASN A 355 4.14 -4.84 -7.50
N PHE A 356 4.03 -6.06 -8.03
CA PHE A 356 2.76 -6.69 -8.39
C PHE A 356 1.92 -5.88 -9.37
N CYS A 357 2.50 -5.49 -10.51
CA CYS A 357 1.81 -4.68 -11.51
C CYS A 357 0.45 -5.29 -11.91
N LEU A 358 -0.60 -4.47 -12.01
CA LEU A 358 -1.95 -4.90 -12.40
C LEU A 358 -1.95 -5.66 -13.74
N GLY A 359 -1.24 -5.13 -14.73
CA GLY A 359 -1.17 -5.71 -16.07
C GLY A 359 0.24 -6.10 -16.49
N HIS A 360 0.30 -6.95 -17.50
CA HIS A 360 1.52 -7.33 -18.20
C HIS A 360 1.72 -6.38 -19.39
N GLN A 361 2.92 -5.80 -19.48
CA GLN A 361 3.30 -4.86 -20.52
C GLN A 361 4.38 -5.48 -21.41
N GLU A 362 4.08 -5.66 -22.70
CA GLU A 362 5.03 -6.17 -23.69
C GLU A 362 4.86 -5.44 -25.03
N ASN A 363 5.95 -4.99 -25.65
CA ASN A 363 5.94 -4.36 -26.98
C ASN A 363 4.92 -3.20 -27.14
N ASN A 364 4.80 -2.33 -26.13
CA ASN A 364 3.79 -1.23 -26.05
C ASN A 364 2.33 -1.72 -26.07
N THR A 365 2.09 -2.97 -25.70
CA THR A 365 0.75 -3.49 -25.39
C THR A 365 0.66 -3.73 -23.90
N TRP A 366 -0.53 -3.56 -23.36
CA TRP A 366 -0.84 -3.80 -21.96
C TRP A 366 -2.08 -4.67 -21.89
N SER A 367 -2.07 -5.69 -21.04
CA SER A 367 -3.24 -6.54 -20.81
C SER A 367 -3.20 -7.24 -19.46
N ILE A 368 -4.37 -7.67 -18.99
CA ILE A 368 -4.47 -8.61 -17.86
C ILE A 368 -4.56 -10.03 -18.41
N ASP A 369 -3.41 -10.65 -18.59
CA ASP A 369 -3.24 -12.03 -19.08
C ASP A 369 -2.75 -12.97 -17.96
N GLU A 370 -2.28 -14.16 -18.32
CA GLU A 370 -1.74 -15.12 -17.35
C GLU A 370 -0.47 -14.59 -16.68
N THR A 371 0.43 -13.98 -17.45
CA THR A 371 1.65 -13.35 -16.94
C THR A 371 1.35 -12.23 -15.95
N ALA A 372 0.35 -11.39 -16.24
CA ALA A 372 -0.13 -10.36 -15.31
C ALA A 372 -0.59 -10.96 -13.97
N ARG A 373 -1.28 -12.10 -14.00
CA ARG A 373 -1.78 -12.75 -12.78
C ARG A 373 -0.68 -13.47 -12.00
N ASP A 374 0.34 -13.97 -12.68
CA ASP A 374 1.47 -14.67 -12.05
C ASP A 374 2.40 -13.69 -11.30
N GLN A 375 2.44 -12.42 -11.70
CA GLN A 375 3.19 -11.37 -11.00
C GLN A 375 2.42 -10.77 -9.80
N TRP A 376 1.17 -11.16 -9.53
CA TRP A 376 0.45 -10.64 -8.37
C TRP A 376 0.79 -11.41 -7.10
N TYR A 377 0.94 -10.71 -5.97
CA TYR A 377 1.03 -11.40 -4.69
C TYR A 377 -0.33 -11.98 -4.31
N THR A 378 -0.46 -13.30 -4.36
CA THR A 378 -1.74 -13.99 -4.22
C THR A 378 -1.81 -14.80 -2.93
N SER A 379 -2.87 -14.60 -2.15
CA SER A 379 -3.18 -15.38 -0.95
C SER A 379 -4.47 -16.18 -1.14
N LEU A 380 -4.52 -17.36 -0.53
CA LEU A 380 -5.78 -18.07 -0.33
C LEU A 380 -6.55 -17.38 0.80
N ILE A 381 -7.80 -16.96 0.53
CA ILE A 381 -8.61 -16.24 1.52
C ILE A 381 -8.78 -17.08 2.78
N LYS A 382 -9.05 -18.39 2.62
CA LYS A 382 -9.19 -19.33 3.73
C LYS A 382 -7.97 -19.38 4.67
N ASP A 383 -6.77 -19.15 4.12
CA ASP A 383 -5.53 -19.21 4.90
C ASP A 383 -5.29 -17.89 5.62
N VAL A 384 -5.78 -16.77 5.10
CA VAL A 384 -5.71 -15.46 5.77
C VAL A 384 -6.70 -15.40 6.94
N ILE A 385 -7.94 -15.86 6.73
CA ILE A 385 -9.00 -15.80 7.74
C ILE A 385 -9.02 -17.01 8.69
N ASP A 386 -8.03 -17.91 8.62
CA ASP A 386 -7.97 -19.08 9.50
C ASP A 386 -7.94 -18.64 10.98
N ASN A 387 -8.73 -19.30 11.81
CA ASN A 387 -8.80 -19.02 13.25
C ASN A 387 -7.48 -19.33 13.99
N GLN A 388 -6.54 -20.02 13.35
CA GLN A 388 -5.18 -20.23 13.86
C GLN A 388 -4.29 -19.00 13.70
N ASN A 389 -4.60 -18.10 12.75
CA ASN A 389 -3.89 -16.84 12.63
C ASN A 389 -4.26 -15.93 13.79
N GLU A 390 -3.38 -15.00 14.14
CA GLU A 390 -3.67 -14.06 15.22
C GLU A 390 -4.85 -13.15 14.84
N GLU A 391 -5.85 -13.03 15.73
CA GLU A 391 -6.97 -12.12 15.49
C GLU A 391 -6.53 -10.71 15.75
N ASP A 392 -7.03 -9.81 14.93
CA ASP A 392 -6.81 -8.40 15.09
C ASP A 392 -8.01 -7.78 15.81
N ASN A 393 -8.18 -8.22 17.07
CA ASN A 393 -9.22 -7.78 17.98
C ASN A 393 -8.62 -6.84 19.01
N ASP A 394 -8.67 -5.54 18.72
CA ASP A 394 -8.34 -4.53 19.71
C ASP A 394 -9.60 -4.00 20.40
N ASP A 395 -9.47 -3.69 21.69
CA ASP A 395 -10.56 -3.45 22.62
C ASP A 395 -11.16 -2.03 22.48
N GLU A 396 -10.48 -1.08 21.83
CA GLU A 396 -10.98 0.29 21.69
C GLU A 396 -11.96 0.46 20.51
N TRP A 397 -11.54 0.16 19.27
CA TRP A 397 -12.42 0.28 18.10
C TRP A 397 -13.45 -0.85 18.01
N ASN A 398 -13.22 -1.98 18.66
CA ASN A 398 -14.12 -3.15 18.67
C ASN A 398 -14.60 -3.50 20.10
N SER A 399 -14.76 -2.47 20.94
CA SER A 399 -15.19 -2.59 22.34
C SER A 399 -16.53 -3.33 22.54
N ASP A 400 -17.40 -3.33 21.53
CA ASP A 400 -18.70 -4.04 21.55
C ASP A 400 -18.65 -5.42 20.91
N HIS A 401 -17.48 -5.84 20.42
CA HIS A 401 -17.23 -7.12 19.74
C HIS A 401 -18.07 -7.34 18.48
N THR A 402 -18.63 -6.29 17.87
CA THR A 402 -19.42 -6.40 16.62
C THR A 402 -18.54 -6.47 15.37
N ARG A 403 -17.25 -6.16 15.49
CA ARG A 403 -16.28 -6.07 14.40
C ARG A 403 -15.21 -7.18 14.42
N ASN A 404 -15.42 -8.25 15.18
CA ASN A 404 -14.52 -9.41 15.25
C ASN A 404 -14.24 -10.06 13.89
N GLY A 405 -13.17 -10.86 13.83
CA GLY A 405 -12.84 -11.74 12.70
C GLY A 405 -11.88 -11.15 11.68
N TYR A 406 -11.38 -9.93 11.89
CA TYR A 406 -10.27 -9.42 11.10
C TYR A 406 -8.97 -10.13 11.47
N ARG A 407 -8.18 -10.44 10.46
CA ARG A 407 -6.82 -10.96 10.57
C ARG A 407 -5.91 -10.03 9.78
N ILE A 408 -4.70 -9.81 10.27
CA ILE A 408 -3.67 -9.10 9.52
C ILE A 408 -3.40 -9.91 8.25
N TRP A 409 -3.66 -9.31 7.09
CA TRP A 409 -3.33 -9.93 5.81
C TRP A 409 -1.87 -9.64 5.48
N ARG A 410 -1.50 -8.35 5.40
CA ARG A 410 -0.13 -7.95 5.07
C ARG A 410 0.16 -6.48 5.37
N TYR A 411 1.44 -6.13 5.32
CA TYR A 411 1.92 -4.75 5.29
C TYR A 411 2.16 -4.31 3.86
N VAL A 412 2.04 -3.01 3.63
CA VAL A 412 2.19 -2.38 2.31
C VAL A 412 2.92 -1.04 2.44
N THR A 413 3.67 -0.67 1.41
CA THR A 413 4.27 0.66 1.29
C THR A 413 3.22 1.71 0.95
N GLU A 414 3.52 2.97 1.27
CA GLU A 414 2.71 4.13 0.87
C GLU A 414 2.66 4.22 -0.67
N ASN A 415 1.47 4.52 -1.21
CA ASN A 415 1.24 4.78 -2.62
C ASN A 415 0.15 5.85 -2.74
N THR A 416 0.53 7.06 -3.15
CA THR A 416 -0.37 8.20 -3.28
C THR A 416 -0.34 8.76 -4.70
N ILE A 417 -1.44 9.39 -5.12
CA ILE A 417 -1.61 9.92 -6.47
C ILE A 417 -1.83 11.44 -6.39
N PRO A 418 -1.09 12.24 -7.20
CA PRO A 418 -1.26 13.69 -7.18
C PRO A 418 -2.56 14.11 -7.85
N GLY A 419 -3.27 15.05 -7.23
CA GLY A 419 -4.48 15.63 -7.77
C GLY A 419 -5.69 14.67 -7.78
N ILE A 420 -6.89 15.27 -7.85
CA ILE A 420 -8.14 14.52 -7.74
C ILE A 420 -8.36 13.58 -8.93
N ASN A 421 -8.11 14.06 -10.16
CA ASN A 421 -8.54 13.35 -11.37
C ASN A 421 -7.53 12.34 -11.93
N ASN A 422 -6.37 12.17 -11.30
CA ASN A 422 -5.31 11.29 -11.80
C ASN A 422 -5.36 9.89 -11.19
N GLN A 423 -6.32 9.63 -10.30
CA GLN A 423 -6.51 8.34 -9.61
C GLN A 423 -7.05 7.31 -10.61
N GLU A 424 -6.15 6.49 -11.15
CA GLU A 424 -6.39 5.56 -12.25
C GLU A 424 -5.89 4.15 -11.92
N ASN A 425 -6.61 3.16 -12.48
CA ASN A 425 -6.51 1.75 -12.12
C ASN A 425 -5.09 1.18 -12.16
N GLY A 426 -4.27 1.66 -13.09
CA GLY A 426 -2.92 1.18 -13.35
C GLY A 426 -1.88 1.60 -12.30
N ILE A 427 -2.16 2.63 -11.50
CA ILE A 427 -1.19 3.22 -10.55
C ILE A 427 -1.67 3.20 -9.10
N SER A 428 -2.97 2.99 -8.86
CA SER A 428 -3.52 2.86 -7.51
C SER A 428 -3.33 1.46 -6.94
N THR A 429 -2.91 1.36 -5.67
CA THR A 429 -2.82 0.07 -4.96
C THR A 429 -4.21 -0.53 -4.84
N GLY A 430 -4.34 -1.81 -5.21
CA GLY A 430 -5.64 -2.49 -5.25
C GLY A 430 -5.57 -3.95 -4.83
N ILE A 431 -6.75 -4.57 -4.80
CA ILE A 431 -6.97 -5.97 -4.47
C ILE A 431 -7.82 -6.61 -5.56
N VAL A 432 -7.35 -7.74 -6.07
CA VAL A 432 -8.10 -8.55 -7.02
C VAL A 432 -8.61 -9.81 -6.34
N PHE A 433 -9.92 -10.00 -6.31
CA PHE A 433 -10.55 -11.22 -5.81
C PHE A 433 -10.85 -12.18 -6.96
N LYS A 434 -10.45 -13.45 -6.82
CA LYS A 434 -10.80 -14.51 -7.77
C LYS A 434 -11.98 -15.33 -7.22
N GLY A 435 -13.06 -15.37 -7.99
CA GLY A 435 -14.29 -16.09 -7.66
C GLY A 435 -14.55 -17.28 -8.57
N LYS A 436 -14.99 -18.40 -8.01
CA LYS A 436 -15.49 -19.58 -8.75
C LYS A 436 -17.00 -19.49 -8.91
N ILE A 437 -17.49 -19.59 -10.14
CA ILE A 437 -18.93 -19.59 -10.46
C ILE A 437 -19.52 -20.96 -10.09
N GLN A 438 -20.67 -20.96 -9.42
CA GLN A 438 -21.38 -22.15 -8.95
C GLN A 438 -22.87 -22.10 -9.31
N ALA A 439 -23.37 -23.13 -9.97
CA ALA A 439 -24.80 -23.34 -10.14
C ALA A 439 -25.39 -23.98 -8.87
N THR A 440 -26.59 -23.54 -8.47
CA THR A 440 -27.35 -24.20 -7.41
C THR A 440 -28.24 -25.31 -7.99
N THR A 441 -28.90 -26.06 -7.10
CA THR A 441 -29.89 -27.08 -7.50
C THR A 441 -31.15 -26.49 -8.15
N ASP A 442 -31.42 -25.20 -7.95
CA ASP A 442 -32.57 -24.50 -8.54
C ASP A 442 -32.24 -23.87 -9.91
N ALA A 443 -30.98 -23.92 -10.34
CA ALA A 443 -30.58 -23.49 -11.68
C ALA A 443 -31.12 -24.43 -12.78
N PRO A 444 -31.24 -23.97 -14.03
CA PRO A 444 -31.53 -24.87 -15.15
C PRO A 444 -30.55 -26.04 -15.23
N GLN A 445 -31.04 -27.25 -15.54
CA GLN A 445 -30.20 -28.45 -15.57
C GLN A 445 -29.01 -28.31 -16.54
N SER A 446 -29.20 -27.66 -17.69
CA SER A 446 -28.10 -27.41 -18.63
C SER A 446 -26.97 -26.57 -18.03
N LEU A 447 -27.31 -25.58 -17.20
CA LEU A 447 -26.33 -24.76 -16.48
C LEU A 447 -25.62 -25.54 -15.38
N GLN A 448 -26.37 -26.36 -14.62
CA GLN A 448 -25.77 -27.26 -13.64
C GLN A 448 -24.79 -28.23 -14.30
N ASP A 449 -25.18 -28.85 -15.42
CA ASP A 449 -24.36 -29.81 -16.14
C ASP A 449 -23.09 -29.15 -16.72
N ALA A 450 -23.22 -27.94 -17.30
CA ALA A 450 -22.08 -27.21 -17.85
C ALA A 450 -21.08 -26.78 -16.76
N ILE A 451 -21.56 -26.25 -15.63
CA ILE A 451 -20.68 -25.78 -14.54
C ILE A 451 -20.07 -26.97 -13.76
N ASN A 452 -20.87 -27.96 -13.39
CA ASN A 452 -20.40 -29.10 -12.59
C ASN A 452 -19.60 -30.12 -13.42
N GLY A 453 -19.86 -30.18 -14.73
CA GLY A 453 -19.17 -31.07 -15.67
C GLY A 453 -17.90 -30.47 -16.29
N ALA A 454 -17.58 -29.20 -15.99
CA ALA A 454 -16.40 -28.54 -16.54
C ALA A 454 -15.11 -29.30 -16.21
N THR A 455 -14.32 -29.57 -17.23
CA THR A 455 -13.02 -30.26 -17.13
C THR A 455 -11.86 -29.29 -16.92
N GLY A 456 -12.08 -28.00 -17.22
CA GLY A 456 -11.07 -26.95 -17.21
C GLY A 456 -10.33 -26.83 -18.55
N ASP A 457 -10.75 -27.59 -19.56
CA ASP A 457 -10.30 -27.47 -20.94
C ASP A 457 -11.25 -26.52 -21.69
N SER A 458 -10.78 -25.30 -21.94
CA SER A 458 -11.59 -24.23 -22.53
C SER A 458 -12.02 -24.49 -23.98
N ASP A 459 -11.38 -25.44 -24.66
CA ASP A 459 -11.70 -25.80 -26.05
C ASP A 459 -12.76 -26.91 -26.11
N ALA A 460 -12.82 -27.76 -25.08
CA ALA A 460 -13.76 -28.87 -24.99
C ALA A 460 -15.03 -28.52 -24.18
N ASP A 461 -14.89 -27.72 -23.13
CA ASP A 461 -16.00 -27.30 -22.28
C ASP A 461 -16.87 -26.22 -22.97
N ALA A 462 -18.07 -26.01 -22.45
CA ALA A 462 -18.95 -24.96 -22.96
C ALA A 462 -18.38 -23.56 -22.73
N ILE A 463 -18.68 -22.62 -23.63
CA ILE A 463 -18.53 -21.18 -23.34
C ILE A 463 -19.85 -20.72 -22.71
N LEU A 464 -19.78 -20.07 -21.56
CA LEU A 464 -20.95 -19.43 -20.96
C LEU A 464 -21.05 -17.99 -21.44
N TYR A 465 -22.23 -17.59 -21.89
CA TYR A 465 -22.50 -16.25 -22.42
C TYR A 465 -23.36 -15.50 -21.42
N ALA A 466 -22.88 -14.35 -20.94
CA ALA A 466 -23.63 -13.48 -20.06
C ALA A 466 -24.07 -12.21 -20.79
N TYR A 467 -25.34 -11.83 -20.60
CA TYR A 467 -25.89 -10.56 -21.05
C TYR A 467 -26.94 -10.09 -20.03
N SER A 468 -26.83 -8.85 -19.53
CA SER A 468 -27.73 -8.29 -18.52
C SER A 468 -28.02 -9.23 -17.35
N ASN A 469 -26.98 -9.82 -16.75
CA ASN A 469 -27.03 -10.79 -15.64
C ASN A 469 -27.74 -12.13 -15.93
N GLN A 470 -28.07 -12.43 -17.19
CA GLN A 470 -28.57 -13.73 -17.60
C GLN A 470 -27.45 -14.56 -18.24
N LEU A 471 -27.31 -15.81 -17.81
CA LEU A 471 -26.25 -16.72 -18.24
C LEU A 471 -26.82 -17.84 -19.13
N TYR A 472 -26.19 -18.06 -20.27
CA TYR A 472 -26.55 -19.09 -21.25
C TYR A 472 -25.38 -20.05 -21.46
N VAL A 473 -25.64 -21.36 -21.60
CA VAL A 473 -24.55 -22.36 -21.76
C VAL A 473 -24.18 -22.62 -23.22
N SER A 474 -24.92 -22.02 -24.17
CA SER A 474 -24.58 -22.07 -25.58
C SER A 474 -25.15 -20.87 -26.33
N TRP A 475 -24.53 -20.51 -27.45
CA TRP A 475 -25.08 -19.48 -28.31
C TRP A 475 -26.46 -19.86 -28.88
N LYS A 476 -26.74 -21.16 -29.06
CA LYS A 476 -28.07 -21.63 -29.47
C LYS A 476 -29.15 -21.24 -28.43
N GLU A 477 -28.82 -21.24 -27.15
CA GLU A 477 -29.72 -20.76 -26.10
C GLU A 477 -29.89 -19.23 -26.16
N VAL A 478 -28.81 -18.48 -26.39
CA VAL A 478 -28.84 -17.02 -26.62
C VAL A 478 -29.79 -16.69 -27.78
N ARG A 479 -29.61 -17.35 -28.94
CA ARG A 479 -30.48 -17.19 -30.11
C ARG A 479 -31.92 -17.51 -29.81
N LYS A 480 -32.17 -18.63 -29.13
CA LYS A 480 -33.54 -19.04 -28.76
C LYS A 480 -34.21 -17.99 -27.87
N ALA A 481 -33.46 -17.44 -26.91
CA ALA A 481 -33.96 -16.36 -26.06
C ALA A 481 -34.26 -15.10 -26.88
N ALA A 482 -33.40 -14.70 -27.82
CA ALA A 482 -33.62 -13.52 -28.65
C ALA A 482 -34.75 -13.68 -29.68
N LEU A 483 -35.00 -14.91 -30.16
CA LEU A 483 -36.14 -15.21 -31.05
C LEU A 483 -37.48 -15.27 -30.31
N ASP A 484 -37.49 -15.33 -28.98
CA ASP A 484 -38.71 -15.31 -28.21
C ASP A 484 -39.47 -13.99 -28.47
N ALA A 485 -40.80 -14.09 -28.64
CA ALA A 485 -41.63 -12.92 -28.91
C ALA A 485 -41.60 -11.88 -27.78
N THR A 486 -41.22 -12.29 -26.57
CA THR A 486 -41.08 -11.43 -25.39
C THR A 486 -39.70 -10.79 -25.23
N ALA A 487 -38.72 -11.19 -26.03
CA ALA A 487 -37.39 -10.60 -25.97
C ALA A 487 -37.41 -9.11 -26.35
N ASN A 488 -36.67 -8.31 -25.61
CA ASN A 488 -36.55 -6.88 -25.87
C ASN A 488 -35.70 -6.63 -27.15
N GLU A 489 -35.95 -5.49 -27.80
CA GLU A 489 -35.30 -5.16 -29.09
C GLU A 489 -33.81 -4.90 -28.96
N GLU A 490 -33.33 -4.43 -27.81
CA GLU A 490 -31.90 -4.22 -27.55
C GLU A 490 -31.14 -5.54 -27.54
N PHE A 491 -31.66 -6.54 -26.82
CA PHE A 491 -31.09 -7.89 -26.80
C PHE A 491 -31.16 -8.57 -28.16
N LYS A 492 -32.27 -8.40 -28.91
CA LYS A 492 -32.36 -8.89 -30.30
C LYS A 492 -31.28 -8.26 -31.18
N LYS A 493 -31.06 -6.95 -31.06
CA LYS A 493 -30.02 -6.23 -31.79
C LYS A 493 -28.62 -6.66 -31.34
N ALA A 494 -28.41 -6.89 -30.05
CA ALA A 494 -27.15 -7.41 -29.51
C ALA A 494 -26.83 -8.80 -30.08
N VAL A 495 -27.82 -9.67 -30.29
CA VAL A 495 -27.59 -11.00 -30.87
C VAL A 495 -27.45 -10.96 -32.39
N PHE A 496 -28.42 -10.35 -33.08
CA PHE A 496 -28.58 -10.46 -34.53
C PHE A 496 -28.05 -9.26 -35.32
N GLY A 497 -27.71 -8.14 -34.67
CA GLY A 497 -27.34 -6.90 -35.35
C GLY A 497 -28.52 -6.27 -36.09
N THR A 498 -28.27 -5.82 -37.32
CA THR A 498 -29.23 -5.22 -38.25
C THR A 498 -29.38 -6.03 -39.54
N PRO A 499 -29.86 -7.28 -39.45
CA PRO A 499 -29.95 -8.18 -40.59
C PRO A 499 -30.92 -7.66 -41.64
N LYS A 500 -30.63 -7.97 -42.92
CA LYS A 500 -31.58 -7.80 -44.02
C LYS A 500 -32.51 -8.99 -44.14
N ASN A 501 -32.05 -10.17 -43.72
CA ASN A 501 -32.88 -11.36 -43.62
C ASN A 501 -33.70 -11.37 -42.32
N THR A 502 -34.55 -12.39 -42.16
CA THR A 502 -35.31 -12.61 -40.91
C THR A 502 -34.72 -13.82 -40.19
N PRO A 503 -33.93 -13.62 -39.11
CA PRO A 503 -33.41 -14.73 -38.32
C PRO A 503 -34.51 -15.65 -37.79
N SER A 504 -34.22 -16.95 -37.72
CA SER A 504 -35.08 -17.99 -37.14
C SER A 504 -34.21 -19.11 -36.58
N GLU A 505 -34.82 -20.15 -36.01
CA GLU A 505 -34.06 -21.29 -35.44
C GLU A 505 -33.08 -21.91 -36.45
N THR A 506 -33.41 -21.91 -37.75
CA THR A 506 -32.59 -22.50 -38.82
C THR A 506 -31.98 -21.47 -39.77
N VAL A 507 -32.25 -20.17 -39.59
CA VAL A 507 -31.74 -19.08 -40.43
C VAL A 507 -30.93 -18.12 -39.55
N TYR A 508 -29.63 -18.00 -39.82
CA TYR A 508 -28.71 -17.10 -39.11
C TYR A 508 -28.76 -15.68 -39.67
N SER A 509 -28.40 -14.69 -38.86
CA SER A 509 -28.25 -13.30 -39.31
C SER A 509 -27.34 -13.22 -40.53
N ASP A 510 -27.67 -12.34 -41.49
CA ASP A 510 -26.80 -11.98 -42.62
C ASP A 510 -26.03 -10.67 -42.39
N ASP A 511 -26.10 -10.11 -41.18
CA ASP A 511 -25.29 -8.97 -40.78
C ASP A 511 -23.89 -9.44 -40.37
N ALA A 512 -22.90 -9.12 -41.21
CA ALA A 512 -21.51 -9.49 -40.95
C ALA A 512 -20.92 -8.87 -39.68
N GLY A 513 -21.55 -7.82 -39.14
CA GLY A 513 -21.17 -7.22 -37.87
C GLY A 513 -21.79 -7.88 -36.65
N SER A 514 -22.65 -8.91 -36.80
CA SER A 514 -23.37 -9.47 -35.66
C SER A 514 -22.67 -10.69 -35.05
N PRO A 515 -22.82 -10.89 -33.72
CA PRO A 515 -22.34 -12.10 -33.06
C PRO A 515 -22.96 -13.36 -33.64
N ASP A 516 -24.26 -13.32 -33.99
CA ASP A 516 -24.93 -14.47 -34.61
C ASP A 516 -24.31 -14.94 -35.95
N TYR A 517 -23.91 -13.98 -36.79
CA TYR A 517 -23.26 -14.27 -38.07
C TYR A 517 -21.87 -14.88 -37.85
N MET A 518 -21.05 -14.26 -36.99
CA MET A 518 -19.70 -14.74 -36.71
C MET A 518 -19.71 -16.11 -36.02
N TRP A 519 -20.67 -16.32 -35.12
CA TRP A 519 -20.86 -17.62 -34.48
C TRP A 519 -21.26 -18.70 -35.48
N ASN A 520 -22.13 -18.39 -36.46
CA ASN A 520 -22.51 -19.34 -37.50
C ASN A 520 -21.29 -19.81 -38.31
N ILE A 521 -20.41 -18.87 -38.69
CA ILE A 521 -19.17 -19.18 -39.40
C ILE A 521 -18.31 -20.11 -38.55
N TRP A 522 -17.97 -19.69 -37.32
CA TRP A 522 -17.09 -20.47 -36.46
C TRP A 522 -17.66 -21.85 -36.12
N TYR A 523 -18.92 -21.92 -35.70
CA TYR A 523 -19.49 -23.15 -35.17
C TYR A 523 -20.01 -24.08 -36.27
N ASN A 524 -20.85 -23.59 -37.19
CA ASN A 524 -21.51 -24.44 -38.17
C ASN A 524 -20.68 -24.61 -39.46
N GLU A 525 -20.06 -23.55 -39.97
CA GLU A 525 -19.32 -23.63 -41.24
C GLU A 525 -17.89 -24.18 -41.03
N LYS A 526 -17.27 -23.84 -39.90
CA LYS A 526 -15.90 -24.25 -39.54
C LYS A 526 -15.84 -25.40 -38.54
N ASP A 527 -16.99 -26.01 -38.20
CA ASP A 527 -17.09 -27.19 -37.33
C ASP A 527 -16.38 -26.99 -35.98
N HIS A 528 -16.47 -25.77 -35.41
CA HIS A 528 -15.92 -25.40 -34.10
C HIS A 528 -14.38 -25.54 -33.99
N LYS A 529 -13.64 -25.55 -35.12
CA LYS A 529 -12.20 -25.86 -35.15
C LYS A 529 -11.29 -24.72 -35.58
N ASP A 530 -11.85 -23.61 -36.04
CA ASP A 530 -11.07 -22.49 -36.58
C ASP A 530 -10.88 -21.40 -35.51
N ALA A 531 -9.65 -21.28 -35.02
CA ALA A 531 -9.30 -20.33 -33.97
C ALA A 531 -9.44 -18.85 -34.40
N ALA A 532 -9.19 -18.54 -35.67
CA ALA A 532 -9.35 -17.18 -36.18
C ALA A 532 -10.84 -16.80 -36.26
N ALA A 533 -11.70 -17.73 -36.67
CA ALA A 533 -13.15 -17.53 -36.64
C ALA A 533 -13.69 -17.39 -35.21
N LEU A 534 -13.15 -18.14 -34.24
CA LEU A 534 -13.49 -17.95 -32.82
C LEU A 534 -13.08 -16.57 -32.31
N SER A 535 -11.85 -16.14 -32.60
CA SER A 535 -11.35 -14.82 -32.22
C SER A 535 -12.21 -13.69 -32.81
N ALA A 536 -12.58 -13.79 -34.10
CA ALA A 536 -13.47 -12.83 -34.75
C ALA A 536 -14.89 -12.82 -34.13
N PHE A 537 -15.42 -13.98 -33.76
CA PHE A 537 -16.69 -14.05 -33.02
C PHE A 537 -16.60 -13.37 -31.66
N LYS A 538 -15.55 -13.67 -30.88
CA LYS A 538 -15.34 -13.05 -29.56
C LYS A 538 -15.26 -11.54 -29.66
N GLU A 539 -14.41 -11.01 -30.55
CA GLU A 539 -14.23 -9.59 -30.79
C GLU A 539 -15.56 -8.88 -31.08
N VAL A 540 -16.42 -9.49 -31.91
CA VAL A 540 -17.74 -8.93 -32.20
C VAL A 540 -18.71 -9.08 -31.03
N ALA A 541 -18.74 -10.23 -30.36
CA ALA A 541 -19.64 -10.49 -29.23
C ALA A 541 -19.39 -9.55 -28.04
N THR A 542 -18.13 -9.22 -27.78
CA THR A 542 -17.70 -8.46 -26.60
C THR A 542 -17.59 -6.96 -26.86
N ASN A 543 -17.69 -6.47 -28.09
CA ASN A 543 -17.56 -5.04 -28.32
C ASN A 543 -18.68 -4.20 -27.67
N ASN A 544 -18.50 -2.88 -27.67
CA ASN A 544 -19.43 -1.92 -27.08
C ASN A 544 -20.85 -1.93 -27.68
N GLU A 545 -21.08 -2.54 -28.85
CA GLU A 545 -22.39 -2.63 -29.49
C GLU A 545 -23.18 -3.87 -29.03
N HIS A 546 -22.50 -4.96 -28.67
CA HIS A 546 -23.11 -6.26 -28.37
C HIS A 546 -22.98 -6.68 -26.91
N GLN A 547 -21.91 -6.25 -26.23
CA GLN A 547 -21.74 -6.30 -24.78
C GLN A 547 -21.96 -7.68 -24.11
N PHE A 548 -21.67 -8.79 -24.81
CA PHE A 548 -21.66 -10.11 -24.17
C PHE A 548 -20.36 -10.33 -23.40
N THR A 549 -20.46 -10.89 -22.19
CA THR A 549 -19.30 -11.42 -21.47
C THR A 549 -19.20 -12.92 -21.67
N LEU A 550 -18.01 -13.43 -22.02
CA LEU A 550 -17.79 -14.84 -22.32
C LEU A 550 -16.92 -15.51 -21.23
N TYR A 551 -17.50 -16.45 -20.49
CA TYR A 551 -16.75 -17.24 -19.51
C TYR A 551 -16.32 -18.57 -20.11
N GLN A 552 -15.01 -18.78 -20.19
CA GLN A 552 -14.41 -20.06 -20.55
C GLN A 552 -13.88 -20.74 -19.29
N SER A 553 -13.99 -22.07 -19.24
CA SER A 553 -13.48 -22.83 -18.11
C SER A 553 -11.96 -22.76 -18.04
N SER A 554 -11.43 -23.04 -16.85
CA SER A 554 -10.00 -23.23 -16.62
C SER A 554 -9.79 -24.13 -15.41
N ARG A 555 -8.52 -24.41 -15.11
CA ARG A 555 -8.13 -25.12 -13.90
C ARG A 555 -7.43 -24.17 -12.93
N ASP A 556 -7.89 -24.15 -11.69
CA ASP A 556 -7.14 -23.58 -10.57
C ASP A 556 -6.45 -24.71 -9.81
N GLU A 557 -5.24 -24.47 -9.32
CA GLU A 557 -4.48 -25.47 -8.57
C GLU A 557 -5.16 -25.88 -7.26
N ASN A 558 -5.83 -24.93 -6.59
CA ASN A 558 -6.46 -25.14 -5.28
C ASN A 558 -7.95 -25.46 -5.39
N ASP A 559 -8.63 -24.95 -6.42
CA ASP A 559 -10.09 -25.10 -6.59
C ASP A 559 -10.52 -25.99 -7.76
N GLY A 560 -9.56 -26.54 -8.51
CA GLY A 560 -9.78 -27.49 -9.59
C GLY A 560 -10.40 -26.87 -10.84
N ALA A 561 -11.09 -27.70 -11.63
CA ALA A 561 -11.76 -27.25 -12.85
C ALA A 561 -13.02 -26.42 -12.55
N GLY A 562 -13.31 -25.44 -13.41
CA GLY A 562 -14.53 -24.65 -13.35
C GLY A 562 -14.42 -23.33 -14.12
N TYR A 563 -15.44 -22.49 -13.96
CA TYR A 563 -15.46 -21.12 -14.50
C TYR A 563 -15.09 -20.14 -13.41
N TYR A 564 -14.15 -19.25 -13.72
CA TYR A 564 -13.61 -18.28 -12.78
C TYR A 564 -13.80 -16.86 -13.31
N CYS A 565 -14.00 -15.93 -12.39
CA CYS A 565 -14.14 -14.51 -12.64
C CYS A 565 -13.32 -13.69 -11.63
N TYR A 566 -13.07 -12.43 -11.94
CA TYR A 566 -12.23 -11.52 -11.16
C TYR A 566 -13.02 -10.27 -10.77
N TYR A 567 -12.80 -9.80 -9.55
CA TYR A 567 -13.37 -8.56 -9.02
C TYR A 567 -12.22 -7.66 -8.59
N PHE A 568 -12.22 -6.42 -9.08
CA PHE A 568 -11.17 -5.45 -8.81
C PHE A 568 -11.66 -4.43 -7.81
N TYR A 569 -10.83 -4.13 -6.81
CA TYR A 569 -11.07 -3.12 -5.80
C TYR A 569 -9.81 -2.27 -5.66
N TRP A 570 -9.94 -0.94 -5.78
CA TRP A 570 -8.86 -0.01 -5.47
C TRP A 570 -9.03 0.51 -4.05
N ASN A 571 -7.92 0.60 -3.31
CA ASN A 571 -7.99 0.88 -1.88
C ASN A 571 -8.45 2.30 -1.59
N ARG A 572 -9.63 2.42 -0.97
CA ARG A 572 -10.14 3.72 -0.51
C ARG A 572 -9.47 4.18 0.78
N HIS A 573 -9.06 5.44 0.80
CA HIS A 573 -8.47 6.14 1.94
C HIS A 573 -9.42 7.23 2.45
N ASN A 574 -9.58 8.33 1.72
CA ASN A 574 -10.55 9.39 2.05
C ASN A 574 -11.85 9.22 1.24
N ASP A 575 -12.65 8.21 1.58
CA ASP A 575 -13.96 7.96 0.93
C ASP A 575 -14.90 9.15 1.14
N ASN A 576 -15.32 9.77 0.03
CA ASN A 576 -16.22 10.93 0.08
C ASN A 576 -17.70 10.54 0.21
N GLY A 577 -18.01 9.25 0.17
CA GLY A 577 -19.36 8.67 0.28
C GLY A 577 -20.25 8.90 -0.95
N ASN A 578 -19.69 9.40 -2.05
CA ASN A 578 -20.39 9.82 -3.26
C ASN A 578 -19.87 9.09 -4.50
N ASN A 579 -20.27 7.83 -4.61
CA ASN A 579 -19.96 6.95 -5.73
C ASN A 579 -20.17 7.63 -7.10
N GLY A 580 -19.20 7.47 -7.99
CA GLY A 580 -19.15 8.11 -9.31
C GLY A 580 -18.56 9.51 -9.33
N VAL A 581 -18.16 10.07 -8.18
CA VAL A 581 -17.47 11.37 -8.09
C VAL A 581 -16.15 11.18 -7.35
N MET A 582 -15.04 11.40 -8.05
CA MET A 582 -13.69 11.27 -7.50
C MET A 582 -13.39 12.38 -6.48
N GLY A 583 -12.95 11.99 -5.27
CA GLY A 583 -12.51 12.87 -4.19
C GLY A 583 -10.98 13.03 -4.09
N PRO A 584 -10.49 13.98 -3.28
CA PRO A 584 -9.06 14.15 -3.03
C PRO A 584 -8.48 12.98 -2.23
N MET A 585 -7.41 12.34 -2.75
CA MET A 585 -6.81 11.13 -2.16
C MET A 585 -7.83 10.09 -1.72
N GLU A 586 -8.90 9.94 -2.51
CA GLU A 586 -9.92 8.93 -2.25
C GLU A 586 -9.35 7.52 -2.41
N PHE A 587 -8.48 7.31 -3.40
CA PHE A 587 -7.76 6.07 -3.65
C PHE A 587 -6.28 6.28 -3.36
N ALA A 588 -5.83 5.77 -2.21
CA ALA A 588 -4.45 5.89 -1.77
C ALA A 588 -4.13 4.83 -0.73
N VAL A 589 -2.84 4.64 -0.48
CA VAL A 589 -2.33 3.97 0.72
C VAL A 589 -1.39 4.94 1.40
N VAL A 590 -1.75 5.40 2.59
CA VAL A 590 -0.95 6.34 3.39
C VAL A 590 -0.32 5.61 4.57
N ARG A 591 0.95 5.88 4.84
CA ARG A 591 1.69 5.27 5.93
C ARG A 591 1.00 5.43 7.30
N ASN A 592 1.28 4.51 8.22
CA ASN A 592 0.74 4.47 9.58
C ASN A 592 -0.80 4.40 9.67
N ASN A 593 -1.47 3.91 8.63
CA ASN A 593 -2.89 3.54 8.64
C ASN A 593 -3.08 2.02 8.57
N VAL A 594 -4.21 1.56 9.11
CA VAL A 594 -4.70 0.20 8.98
C VAL A 594 -6.01 0.22 8.20
N TYR A 595 -6.05 -0.50 7.08
CA TYR A 595 -7.21 -0.65 6.22
C TYR A 595 -7.93 -1.96 6.55
N LYS A 596 -9.14 -1.86 7.08
CA LYS A 596 -9.98 -2.99 7.51
C LYS A 596 -10.94 -3.38 6.38
N LEU A 597 -10.61 -4.41 5.63
CA LEU A 597 -11.32 -4.76 4.40
C LEU A 597 -12.23 -5.98 4.56
N SER A 598 -13.47 -5.86 4.07
CA SER A 598 -14.41 -6.98 4.06
C SER A 598 -15.33 -6.91 2.86
N VAL A 599 -15.32 -7.93 2.00
CA VAL A 599 -16.31 -8.04 0.91
C VAL A 599 -17.66 -8.38 1.54
N VAL A 600 -18.63 -7.48 1.41
CA VAL A 600 -19.95 -7.63 2.05
C VAL A 600 -21.04 -7.97 1.06
N ASP A 601 -20.86 -7.64 -0.22
CA ASP A 601 -21.83 -7.94 -1.27
C ASP A 601 -21.20 -8.04 -2.66
N ILE A 602 -21.80 -8.87 -3.52
CA ILE A 602 -21.47 -9.01 -4.93
C ILE A 602 -22.79 -9.14 -5.70
N ASN A 603 -23.09 -8.21 -6.59
CA ASN A 603 -24.40 -8.13 -7.24
C ASN A 603 -24.43 -8.61 -8.70
N ARG A 604 -23.26 -8.90 -9.30
CA ARG A 604 -23.15 -9.43 -10.67
C ARG A 604 -21.90 -10.30 -10.81
N LEU A 605 -21.81 -11.06 -11.90
CA LEU A 605 -20.58 -11.80 -12.21
C LEU A 605 -19.43 -10.84 -12.52
N GLY A 606 -18.23 -11.14 -12.00
CA GLY A 606 -17.03 -10.35 -12.26
C GLY A 606 -16.47 -10.52 -13.67
N HIS A 607 -15.34 -9.87 -13.93
CA HIS A 607 -14.62 -9.91 -15.20
C HIS A 607 -14.15 -11.35 -15.53
N PRO A 608 -14.25 -11.80 -16.80
CA PRO A 608 -13.74 -13.11 -17.20
C PRO A 608 -12.21 -13.15 -17.10
N ARG A 609 -11.64 -14.36 -17.03
CA ARG A 609 -10.18 -14.56 -16.98
C ARG A 609 -9.44 -14.00 -18.20
N LEU A 610 -10.10 -14.03 -19.36
CA LEU A 610 -9.53 -13.59 -20.62
C LEU A 610 -10.08 -12.21 -20.94
N SER A 611 -9.22 -11.20 -21.00
CA SER A 611 -9.64 -9.81 -21.24
C SER A 611 -10.35 -9.63 -22.59
N GLU A 612 -9.99 -10.42 -23.62
CA GLU A 612 -10.70 -10.43 -24.92
C GLU A 612 -12.17 -10.87 -24.85
N ASN A 613 -12.55 -11.56 -23.77
CA ASN A 613 -13.90 -12.06 -23.54
C ASN A 613 -14.77 -11.07 -22.74
N ASP A 614 -14.22 -9.90 -22.40
CA ASP A 614 -14.83 -8.90 -21.54
C ASP A 614 -15.28 -7.69 -22.36
N PRO A 615 -16.56 -7.27 -22.27
CA PRO A 615 -17.02 -6.05 -22.90
C PRO A 615 -16.65 -4.75 -22.16
N ASP A 616 -16.18 -4.85 -20.92
CA ASP A 616 -15.65 -3.73 -20.13
C ASP A 616 -14.31 -4.15 -19.50
N PRO A 617 -13.27 -4.42 -20.33
CA PRO A 617 -11.99 -4.84 -19.80
C PRO A 617 -11.38 -3.73 -18.95
N VAL A 618 -10.71 -4.12 -17.86
CA VAL A 618 -9.97 -3.17 -17.02
C VAL A 618 -8.77 -2.64 -17.80
N ASP A 619 -8.67 -1.32 -17.93
CA ASP A 619 -7.56 -0.60 -18.58
C ASP A 619 -6.84 0.28 -17.54
N PRO A 620 -5.50 0.46 -17.64
CA PRO A 620 -4.73 1.16 -16.63
C PRO A 620 -5.07 2.65 -16.52
N GLY A 621 -5.51 3.29 -17.60
CA GLY A 621 -5.92 4.71 -17.60
C GLY A 621 -7.40 4.92 -17.28
N THR A 622 -8.10 3.87 -16.85
CA THR A 622 -9.48 3.99 -16.38
C THR A 622 -9.47 4.60 -14.97
N PRO A 623 -10.30 5.63 -14.70
CA PRO A 623 -10.43 6.20 -13.35
C PRO A 623 -10.89 5.15 -12.32
N ASP A 624 -10.34 5.23 -11.11
CA ASP A 624 -10.66 4.29 -10.02
C ASP A 624 -12.13 4.37 -9.55
N GLU A 625 -12.74 5.56 -9.67
CA GLU A 625 -14.12 5.80 -9.29
C GLU A 625 -15.09 5.49 -10.44
N LYS A 626 -16.01 4.55 -10.20
CA LYS A 626 -17.09 4.20 -11.14
C LYS A 626 -18.43 4.18 -10.41
N GLY A 627 -19.47 4.73 -11.06
CA GLY A 627 -20.84 4.72 -10.53
C GLY A 627 -21.52 3.35 -10.55
N ASP A 628 -21.01 2.39 -11.34
CA ASP A 628 -21.54 1.03 -11.45
C ASP A 628 -20.83 0.08 -10.47
N ILE A 629 -21.29 0.08 -9.22
CA ILE A 629 -20.71 -0.73 -8.15
C ILE A 629 -21.28 -2.13 -8.20
N TYR A 630 -20.41 -3.10 -8.49
CA TYR A 630 -20.78 -4.51 -8.53
C TYR A 630 -20.17 -5.37 -7.43
N LEU A 631 -19.09 -4.88 -6.83
CA LEU A 631 -18.41 -5.43 -5.68
C LEU A 631 -18.51 -4.40 -4.57
N LYS A 632 -19.06 -4.77 -3.41
CA LYS A 632 -19.14 -3.88 -2.26
C LYS A 632 -18.20 -4.36 -1.16
N LEU A 633 -17.27 -3.49 -0.78
CA LEU A 633 -16.46 -3.68 0.42
C LEU A 633 -16.96 -2.77 1.54
N SER A 634 -16.90 -3.28 2.77
CA SER A 634 -16.81 -2.46 3.97
C SER A 634 -15.34 -2.14 4.17
N VAL A 635 -15.03 -0.86 4.29
CA VAL A 635 -13.67 -0.33 4.44
C VAL A 635 -13.70 0.62 5.63
N GLU A 636 -12.79 0.42 6.57
CA GLU A 636 -12.56 1.36 7.68
C GLU A 636 -11.07 1.67 7.67
N VAL A 637 -10.71 2.94 7.84
CA VAL A 637 -9.33 3.41 7.81
C VAL A 637 -8.96 3.92 9.19
N LEU A 638 -8.05 3.22 9.87
CA LEU A 638 -7.73 3.45 11.27
C LEU A 638 -6.28 3.89 11.46
N PRO A 639 -6.01 4.98 12.20
CA PRO A 639 -4.68 5.33 12.64
C PRO A 639 -4.09 4.18 13.44
N TRP A 640 -2.88 3.80 13.07
CA TRP A 640 -2.18 2.69 13.67
C TRP A 640 -1.42 3.16 14.90
N VAL A 641 -1.95 2.89 16.08
CA VAL A 641 -1.47 3.43 17.36
C VAL A 641 -0.74 2.37 18.21
N VAL A 642 -0.15 2.82 19.32
CA VAL A 642 0.42 1.97 20.36
C VAL A 642 -0.47 2.02 21.59
N ARG A 643 -0.49 0.92 22.36
CA ARG A 643 -1.25 0.84 23.60
C ARG A 643 -0.67 1.78 24.66
N ILE A 644 -1.53 2.57 25.31
CA ILE A 644 -1.22 3.26 26.56
C ILE A 644 -1.79 2.42 27.72
N ASN A 645 -0.95 1.97 28.64
CA ASN A 645 -1.42 1.28 29.84
C ASN A 645 -1.62 2.30 30.98
N ASP A 646 -2.87 2.68 31.25
CA ASP A 646 -3.26 3.59 32.35
C ASP A 646 -3.26 2.90 33.74
N ILE A 647 -2.23 2.13 34.07
CA ILE A 647 -2.11 1.55 35.42
C ILE A 647 -1.39 2.57 36.31
N GLU A 648 -2.16 3.33 37.10
CA GLU A 648 -1.63 4.07 38.25
C GLU A 648 -1.03 3.06 39.27
N PHE A 649 0.27 3.17 39.53
CA PHE A 649 0.98 2.37 40.54
C PHE A 649 0.93 2.99 41.94
#